data_AF-A0A7J6C2R8-F1
#
_entry.id   AF-A0A7J6C2R8-F1
#
_cell.length_a   1.000
_cell.length_b   1.000
_cell.length_c   1.000
_cell.angle_alpha   90.00
_cell.angle_beta   90.00
_cell.angle_gamma   90.00
#
_symmetry.space_group_name_H-M   'P 1'
#
loop_
_entity.id
_entity.type
_entity.pdbx_description
1 polymer ?
#
loop_
_entity_poly.entity_id
_entity_poly.type
_entity_poly.pdbx_seq_one_letter_code
_entity_poly.pdbx_strand_id
1 'polypeptide(L)'
;MYQDGDVILGGLFQVHFFTVFPDLSFKTEPEPPYCEKFDIDSFQQAQTMAFAIDEINKNPNLLPNITLGYHLSDNCVRLGMAFRAAISLVSGTEKSFSNLNCTGPPPVVGIVGDTSSTPSIAISSVLGLFRVPIVSYYATCSCLSDRKKYPSFFRTIPNDAFQVRAMVQILRHFGWTWVGLIYSDDDYGIYAAQSFQQEMQLFGGCVAFSEILPHDNNHRDIHRIIGMIQASTARVVVVFSTSSFLLPLMDEVVSQNMTGRQWIASEAWASEPEYHTPRLLPFLGGTLGIAVRRGEIQGLHDFLLRIRPSNEPRNNMLRIFWENMFRCSYETGGTVKDGEQVKKVCTGQEDLSTIKTPYTDVSGLRAPYNVYKAVYALAHALHDLIQCEKGRGPFSGNGCADITNLKPWQVRPTASVLTSDTCQLQGRFRLNSMYQDGDVILGGLFQVHFFTVFPDLSFKTEPEPPYCEKFDMESFQQAQTMAFAIDEINKNPNLLPNITLGYHLSDNCVRLGMAFRAAISLVSGTEKSFSNLNCTGPPPVVGIVGDPSSTPSIAISSVLGLFRVPIVSYYATCSCLSDRKKYPSFFRTIPSDAFQVRAMVQILRHFGWTWVGLIYSDDDYGIYAAQSFQQEMQLFGHCVAFSEILPHDNNHRDIHRIIGMIQASTARVVVVFSTSSFLLPLMDEVVSQNMTGRQWIASEAWATAPVYHTPRLLPFLGGTLGIAVRRGEIQGLHDFLLRIRPSNEPRNNMLRIFWENMFRCSYETGGTVKDGEQVKKVCTGQEDLSTTNTPYTDVSGLRAPYNVYKAVYALAHALHDLIQCEKGRGPFSGNGCADITNLKPWQLVHYLQKVNFTTGFGDHVSFDKNGDALAIYDVLNWQPSSDGSIRIYTVGVVNEEATTGMVLTLDEDAIYWNFETKKVTNIDK
;
A
#
# COMPACT_ATOMS: atom_id res chain seq x y z
N MET A 1 -10.91 -0.06 -24.62
CA MET A 1 -12.11 0.39 -25.37
C MET A 1 -12.19 1.91 -25.35
N TYR A 2 -12.60 2.56 -26.44
CA TYR A 2 -12.77 4.01 -26.48
C TYR A 2 -13.91 4.44 -27.42
N GLN A 3 -14.70 5.40 -26.98
CA GLN A 3 -15.76 6.07 -27.74
C GLN A 3 -15.78 7.56 -27.39
N ASP A 4 -15.79 8.42 -28.40
CA ASP A 4 -15.87 9.87 -28.25
C ASP A 4 -17.23 10.34 -27.68
N GLY A 5 -17.22 11.53 -27.08
CA GLY A 5 -18.39 12.26 -26.56
C GLY A 5 -17.95 13.58 -25.93
N ASP A 6 -18.90 14.45 -25.58
CA ASP A 6 -18.63 15.75 -24.94
C ASP A 6 -17.99 15.60 -23.55
N VAL A 7 -18.32 14.50 -22.85
CA VAL A 7 -17.77 14.16 -21.53
C VAL A 7 -17.36 12.68 -21.51
N ILE A 8 -16.08 12.39 -21.25
CA ILE A 8 -15.56 11.01 -21.22
C ILE A 8 -15.56 10.46 -19.79
N LEU A 9 -16.16 9.27 -19.61
CA LEU A 9 -16.07 8.48 -18.38
C LEU A 9 -14.99 7.39 -18.48
N GLY A 10 -14.21 7.22 -17.42
CA GLY A 10 -13.20 6.17 -17.31
C GLY A 10 -13.79 4.85 -16.82
N GLY A 11 -13.25 3.72 -17.27
CA GLY A 11 -13.65 2.39 -16.82
C GLY A 11 -12.45 1.50 -16.53
N LEU A 12 -12.48 0.78 -15.42
CA LEU A 12 -11.48 -0.21 -15.02
C LEU A 12 -12.15 -1.57 -14.80
N PHE A 13 -11.79 -2.57 -15.60
CA PHE A 13 -12.43 -3.89 -15.63
C PHE A 13 -11.39 -5.01 -15.66
N GLN A 14 -11.73 -6.18 -15.12
CA GLN A 14 -10.88 -7.39 -15.05
C GLN A 14 -11.00 -8.22 -16.34
N VAL A 15 -10.65 -7.66 -17.51
CA VAL A 15 -10.91 -8.29 -18.82
C VAL A 15 -10.04 -9.54 -19.07
N HIS A 16 -9.00 -9.75 -18.26
CA HIS A 16 -8.23 -10.99 -18.18
C HIS A 16 -8.08 -11.45 -16.72
N PHE A 17 -8.18 -12.77 -16.49
CA PHE A 17 -8.05 -13.38 -15.16
C PHE A 17 -6.63 -13.28 -14.58
N PHE A 18 -5.60 -13.27 -15.43
CA PHE A 18 -4.21 -13.37 -15.01
C PHE A 18 -3.32 -12.28 -15.60
N THR A 19 -2.24 -11.95 -14.89
CA THR A 19 -1.09 -11.21 -15.40
C THR A 19 0.13 -12.12 -15.37
N VAL A 20 0.80 -12.28 -16.51
CA VAL A 20 2.06 -12.99 -16.65
C VAL A 20 3.22 -12.01 -16.43
N PHE A 21 4.20 -12.44 -15.65
CA PHE A 21 5.45 -11.70 -15.45
C PHE A 21 6.58 -12.41 -16.21
N PRO A 22 7.29 -11.72 -17.12
CA PRO A 22 8.48 -12.27 -17.77
C PRO A 22 9.64 -12.41 -16.77
N ASP A 23 10.62 -13.26 -17.08
CA ASP A 23 11.77 -13.53 -16.18
C ASP A 23 12.64 -12.28 -15.95
N LEU A 24 13.02 -12.04 -14.70
CA LEU A 24 13.62 -10.79 -14.22
C LEU A 24 15.10 -10.98 -13.90
N SER A 25 15.86 -11.39 -14.93
CA SER A 25 17.31 -11.57 -14.84
C SER A 25 18.13 -10.28 -14.72
N PHE A 26 17.53 -9.13 -15.02
CA PHE A 26 18.15 -7.79 -15.10
C PHE A 26 19.43 -7.69 -15.97
N LYS A 27 19.63 -8.63 -16.91
CA LYS A 27 20.70 -8.59 -17.94
C LYS A 27 20.24 -8.00 -19.28
N THR A 28 18.93 -8.01 -19.51
CA THR A 28 18.23 -7.34 -20.60
C THR A 28 17.22 -6.37 -20.01
N GLU A 29 16.76 -5.42 -20.82
CA GLU A 29 15.62 -4.58 -20.45
C GLU A 29 14.41 -5.48 -20.16
N PRO A 30 13.84 -5.47 -18.94
CA PRO A 30 12.77 -6.42 -18.60
C PRO A 30 11.48 -6.05 -19.34
N GLU A 31 10.87 -7.03 -20.02
CA GLU A 31 9.60 -6.84 -20.68
C GLU A 31 8.49 -6.41 -19.68
N PRO A 32 7.48 -5.66 -20.15
CA PRO A 32 6.33 -5.30 -19.32
C PRO A 32 5.46 -6.55 -19.05
N PRO A 33 4.79 -6.62 -17.88
CA PRO A 33 3.79 -7.65 -17.64
C PRO A 33 2.65 -7.56 -18.68
N TYR A 34 2.13 -8.72 -19.11
CA TYR A 34 1.01 -8.83 -20.03
C TYR A 34 -0.11 -9.70 -19.44
N CYS A 35 -1.29 -9.64 -20.06
CA CYS A 35 -2.52 -10.19 -19.49
C CYS A 35 -2.98 -11.44 -20.24
N GLU A 36 -3.49 -12.45 -19.52
CA GLU A 36 -3.77 -13.80 -20.05
C GLU A 36 -5.07 -14.40 -19.48
N LYS A 37 -5.68 -15.33 -20.23
CA LYS A 37 -7.02 -15.92 -20.03
C LYS A 37 -8.10 -14.82 -20.00
N PHE A 38 -8.76 -14.60 -21.14
CA PHE A 38 -9.83 -13.62 -21.28
C PHE A 38 -11.02 -13.94 -20.36
N ASP A 39 -11.55 -12.93 -19.67
CA ASP A 39 -12.73 -13.04 -18.81
C ASP A 39 -13.99 -12.56 -19.56
N ILE A 40 -14.90 -13.52 -19.78
CA ILE A 40 -16.16 -13.33 -20.52
C ILE A 40 -17.18 -12.54 -19.68
N ASP A 41 -17.20 -12.73 -18.37
CA ASP A 41 -18.14 -12.08 -17.45
C ASP A 41 -17.69 -10.66 -17.11
N SER A 42 -16.39 -10.43 -16.92
CA SER A 42 -15.83 -9.07 -16.79
C SER A 42 -15.87 -8.29 -18.11
N PHE A 43 -15.87 -8.95 -19.27
CA PHE A 43 -16.17 -8.28 -20.54
C PHE A 43 -17.66 -7.90 -20.66
N GLN A 44 -18.60 -8.72 -20.15
CA GLN A 44 -20.01 -8.33 -20.05
C GLN A 44 -20.18 -7.09 -19.14
N GLN A 45 -19.43 -7.00 -18.04
CA GLN A 45 -19.40 -5.83 -17.15
C GLN A 45 -18.92 -4.57 -17.92
N ALA A 46 -17.83 -4.67 -18.68
CA ALA A 46 -17.32 -3.56 -19.51
C ALA A 46 -18.34 -3.11 -20.57
N GLN A 47 -19.01 -4.06 -21.24
CA GLN A 47 -20.06 -3.76 -22.22
C GLN A 47 -21.34 -3.22 -21.59
N THR A 48 -21.61 -3.52 -20.32
CA THR A 48 -22.73 -2.94 -19.57
C THR A 48 -22.51 -1.44 -19.28
N MET A 49 -21.26 -0.99 -19.15
CA MET A 49 -20.94 0.45 -19.12
C MET A 49 -21.18 1.12 -20.47
N ALA A 50 -20.78 0.48 -21.57
CA ALA A 50 -21.05 0.99 -22.92
C ALA A 50 -22.56 1.07 -23.22
N PHE A 51 -23.34 0.05 -22.82
CA PHE A 51 -24.80 0.05 -22.91
C PHE A 51 -25.44 1.18 -22.11
N ALA A 52 -25.06 1.36 -20.84
CA ALA A 52 -25.63 2.42 -20.00
C ALA A 52 -25.37 3.81 -20.62
N ILE A 53 -24.20 4.04 -21.20
CA ILE A 53 -23.87 5.29 -21.91
C ILE A 53 -24.70 5.46 -23.19
N ASP A 54 -24.86 4.41 -23.99
CA ASP A 54 -25.72 4.40 -25.18
C ASP A 54 -27.20 4.70 -24.86
N GLU A 55 -27.70 4.20 -23.73
CA GLU A 55 -29.06 4.47 -23.24
C GLU A 55 -29.21 5.90 -22.70
N ILE A 56 -28.24 6.39 -21.90
CA ILE A 56 -28.22 7.77 -21.38
C ILE A 56 -28.19 8.79 -22.53
N ASN A 57 -27.37 8.55 -23.55
CA ASN A 57 -27.28 9.41 -24.74
C ASN A 57 -28.57 9.43 -25.57
N LYS A 58 -29.48 8.47 -25.38
CA LYS A 58 -30.82 8.43 -26.01
C LYS A 58 -31.91 9.04 -25.13
N ASN A 59 -31.61 9.42 -23.89
CA ASN A 59 -32.55 10.00 -22.95
C ASN A 59 -32.44 11.55 -22.92
N PRO A 60 -33.29 12.29 -23.65
CA PRO A 60 -33.18 13.75 -23.76
C PRO A 60 -33.45 14.49 -22.45
N ASN A 61 -33.99 13.81 -21.43
CA ASN A 61 -34.31 14.42 -20.13
C ASN A 61 -33.12 14.38 -19.15
N LEU A 62 -32.14 13.49 -19.35
CA LEU A 62 -31.05 13.28 -18.40
C LEU A 62 -29.83 14.15 -18.71
N LEU A 63 -29.31 14.13 -19.94
CA LEU A 63 -28.18 14.99 -20.36
C LEU A 63 -28.54 15.77 -21.63
N PRO A 64 -29.42 16.78 -21.55
CA PRO A 64 -29.88 17.53 -22.72
C PRO A 64 -28.71 18.25 -23.42
N ASN A 65 -28.48 17.91 -24.68
CA ASN A 65 -27.41 18.42 -25.55
C ASN A 65 -25.97 18.09 -25.10
N ILE A 66 -25.77 17.04 -24.28
CA ILE A 66 -24.44 16.59 -23.84
C ILE A 66 -24.34 15.07 -24.00
N THR A 67 -23.36 14.62 -24.78
CA THR A 67 -23.09 13.20 -25.00
C THR A 67 -22.01 12.68 -24.05
N LEU A 68 -22.24 11.49 -23.50
CA LEU A 68 -21.21 10.73 -22.79
C LEU A 68 -20.42 9.86 -23.77
N GLY A 69 -19.09 9.95 -23.69
CA GLY A 69 -18.14 8.99 -24.25
C GLY A 69 -17.51 8.14 -23.15
N TYR A 70 -16.64 7.20 -23.52
CA TYR A 70 -15.93 6.37 -22.55
C TYR A 70 -14.52 6.01 -22.97
N HIS A 71 -13.67 5.76 -21.97
CA HIS A 71 -12.39 5.08 -22.12
C HIS A 71 -12.33 3.96 -21.08
N LEU A 72 -12.40 2.70 -21.52
CA LEU A 72 -12.31 1.51 -20.66
C LEU A 72 -10.94 0.85 -20.83
N SER A 73 -10.26 0.56 -19.73
CA SER A 73 -8.96 -0.10 -19.67
C SER A 73 -9.05 -1.41 -18.88
N ASP A 74 -8.16 -2.35 -19.21
CA ASP A 74 -7.99 -3.59 -18.46
C ASP A 74 -7.07 -3.35 -17.26
N ASN A 75 -7.41 -3.93 -16.11
CA ASN A 75 -6.61 -3.88 -14.89
C ASN A 75 -5.84 -5.19 -14.63
N CYS A 76 -6.14 -6.25 -15.38
CA CYS A 76 -5.50 -7.57 -15.37
C CYS A 76 -5.33 -8.22 -13.97
N VAL A 77 -6.23 -7.90 -13.03
CA VAL A 77 -6.20 -8.36 -11.62
C VAL A 77 -4.85 -8.07 -10.93
N ARG A 78 -4.21 -6.93 -11.22
CA ARG A 78 -2.95 -6.49 -10.56
C ARG A 78 -2.94 -4.99 -10.28
N LEU A 79 -2.63 -4.61 -9.03
CA LEU A 79 -2.61 -3.23 -8.56
C LEU A 79 -1.75 -2.30 -9.45
N GLY A 80 -0.55 -2.72 -9.86
CA GLY A 80 0.30 -1.91 -10.73
C GLY A 80 -0.33 -1.63 -12.11
N MET A 81 -0.97 -2.64 -12.72
CA MET A 81 -1.62 -2.50 -14.03
C MET A 81 -2.90 -1.67 -13.93
N ALA A 82 -3.73 -1.95 -12.93
CA ALA A 82 -4.90 -1.15 -12.56
C ALA A 82 -4.55 0.34 -12.35
N PHE A 83 -3.47 0.60 -11.61
CA PHE A 83 -3.01 1.95 -11.31
C PHE A 83 -2.45 2.66 -12.55
N ARG A 84 -1.64 1.96 -13.37
CA ARG A 84 -1.16 2.50 -14.65
C ARG A 84 -2.32 2.87 -15.58
N ALA A 85 -3.35 2.02 -15.65
CA ALA A 85 -4.57 2.30 -16.39
C ALA A 85 -5.29 3.53 -15.83
N ALA A 86 -5.52 3.60 -14.51
CA ALA A 86 -6.16 4.73 -13.86
C ALA A 86 -5.44 6.07 -14.09
N ILE A 87 -4.09 6.07 -14.07
CA ILE A 87 -3.30 7.25 -14.42
C ILE A 87 -3.46 7.61 -15.90
N SER A 88 -3.40 6.63 -16.81
CA SER A 88 -3.62 6.85 -18.25
C SER A 88 -5.00 7.47 -18.56
N LEU A 89 -6.05 7.09 -17.82
CA LEU A 89 -7.40 7.64 -17.95
C LEU A 89 -7.46 9.12 -17.53
N VAL A 90 -6.75 9.54 -16.48
CA VAL A 90 -6.78 10.92 -15.98
C VAL A 90 -5.72 11.83 -16.60
N SER A 91 -4.67 11.28 -17.22
CA SER A 91 -3.65 12.05 -17.95
C SER A 91 -3.93 12.20 -19.44
N GLY A 92 -4.71 11.27 -20.03
CA GLY A 92 -4.89 11.18 -21.48
C GLY A 92 -3.68 10.61 -22.22
N THR A 93 -2.77 9.89 -21.57
CA THR A 93 -1.49 9.44 -22.16
C THR A 93 -1.24 7.94 -22.03
N GLU A 94 -1.36 7.19 -23.13
CA GLU A 94 -1.11 5.72 -23.15
C GLU A 94 0.38 5.33 -23.19
N LYS A 95 1.26 6.23 -23.67
CA LYS A 95 2.68 5.96 -23.93
C LYS A 95 3.59 6.55 -22.84
N SER A 96 4.76 5.92 -22.71
CA SER A 96 5.77 6.07 -21.65
C SER A 96 5.87 7.44 -20.96
N PHE A 97 5.97 7.42 -19.63
CA PHE A 97 6.39 8.56 -18.78
C PHE A 97 7.67 9.26 -19.26
N SER A 98 8.52 8.58 -20.04
CA SER A 98 9.76 9.17 -20.60
C SER A 98 9.56 10.08 -21.82
N ASN A 99 8.43 9.98 -22.54
CA ASN A 99 8.24 10.62 -23.84
C ASN A 99 7.00 11.52 -23.82
N LEU A 100 7.20 12.78 -23.41
CA LEU A 100 6.19 13.81 -23.11
C LEU A 100 5.35 14.35 -24.30
N ASN A 101 5.14 13.55 -25.35
CA ASN A 101 4.15 13.87 -26.38
C ASN A 101 2.74 13.64 -25.79
N CYS A 102 2.04 14.72 -25.43
CA CYS A 102 0.67 14.70 -24.89
C CYS A 102 -0.41 14.39 -25.95
N THR A 103 -0.17 13.37 -26.79
CA THR A 103 -1.09 12.91 -27.83
C THR A 103 -1.88 11.70 -27.34
N GLY A 104 -3.15 11.89 -27.00
CA GLY A 104 -4.06 10.82 -26.60
C GLY A 104 -5.47 11.33 -26.27
N PRO A 105 -6.37 10.47 -25.76
CA PRO A 105 -7.78 10.80 -25.54
C PRO A 105 -7.99 11.82 -24.39
N PRO A 106 -9.15 12.52 -24.35
CA PRO A 106 -9.44 13.50 -23.30
C PRO A 106 -9.39 12.88 -21.89
N PRO A 107 -8.82 13.58 -20.89
CA PRO A 107 -8.88 13.18 -19.49
C PRO A 107 -10.30 12.93 -19.00
N VAL A 108 -10.52 11.82 -18.29
CA VAL A 108 -11.84 11.43 -17.79
C VAL A 108 -12.28 12.28 -16.59
N VAL A 109 -13.58 12.52 -16.47
CA VAL A 109 -14.14 13.32 -15.34
C VAL A 109 -14.40 12.49 -14.08
N GLY A 110 -14.46 11.17 -14.23
CA GLY A 110 -14.68 10.19 -13.17
C GLY A 110 -14.45 8.79 -13.69
N ILE A 111 -14.26 7.82 -12.78
CA ILE A 111 -13.94 6.42 -13.11
C ILE A 111 -15.01 5.49 -12.53
N VAL A 112 -15.45 4.50 -13.33
CA VAL A 112 -16.22 3.33 -12.87
C VAL A 112 -15.28 2.15 -12.69
N GLY A 113 -15.40 1.43 -11.58
CA GLY A 113 -14.39 0.48 -11.12
C GLY A 113 -13.44 1.11 -10.08
N ASP A 114 -12.38 0.43 -9.64
CA ASP A 114 -11.98 -0.94 -9.94
C ASP A 114 -12.98 -1.97 -9.38
N THR A 115 -12.87 -3.24 -9.78
CA THR A 115 -13.59 -4.37 -9.18
C THR A 115 -13.07 -4.69 -7.79
N SER A 116 -11.75 -4.67 -7.58
CA SER A 116 -11.11 -5.17 -6.35
C SER A 116 -10.77 -4.06 -5.35
N SER A 117 -10.77 -4.41 -4.06
CA SER A 117 -10.45 -3.51 -2.95
C SER A 117 -9.01 -2.97 -3.04
N THR A 118 -8.02 -3.83 -3.24
CA THR A 118 -6.58 -3.46 -3.27
C THR A 118 -6.26 -2.41 -4.35
N PRO A 119 -6.61 -2.58 -5.65
CA PRO A 119 -6.49 -1.50 -6.62
C PRO A 119 -7.28 -0.24 -6.25
N SER A 120 -8.53 -0.39 -5.78
CA SER A 120 -9.38 0.75 -5.41
C SER A 120 -8.76 1.63 -4.32
N ILE A 121 -8.06 1.03 -3.35
CA ILE A 121 -7.35 1.72 -2.26
C ILE A 121 -6.19 2.57 -2.80
N ALA A 122 -5.32 1.99 -3.62
CA ALA A 122 -4.17 2.70 -4.17
C ALA A 122 -4.58 3.79 -5.17
N ILE A 123 -5.54 3.48 -6.06
CA ILE A 123 -6.07 4.44 -7.03
C ILE A 123 -6.76 5.61 -6.29
N SER A 124 -7.61 5.34 -5.30
CA SER A 124 -8.28 6.39 -4.51
C SER A 124 -7.31 7.21 -3.67
N SER A 125 -6.26 6.60 -3.13
CA SER A 125 -5.23 7.28 -2.32
C SER A 125 -4.44 8.34 -3.11
N VAL A 126 -4.31 8.18 -4.43
CA VAL A 126 -3.57 9.11 -5.29
C VAL A 126 -4.51 9.99 -6.10
N LEU A 127 -5.50 9.41 -6.78
CA LEU A 127 -6.49 10.17 -7.54
C LEU A 127 -7.40 11.02 -6.64
N GLY A 128 -7.54 10.68 -5.35
CA GLY A 128 -8.17 11.55 -4.35
C GLY A 128 -7.43 12.86 -4.10
N LEU A 129 -6.10 12.91 -4.33
CA LEU A 129 -5.33 14.17 -4.26
C LEU A 129 -5.57 15.06 -5.49
N PHE A 130 -5.84 14.44 -6.64
CA PHE A 130 -6.37 15.11 -7.84
C PHE A 130 -7.90 15.27 -7.78
N ARG A 131 -8.51 14.72 -6.72
CA ARG A 131 -9.92 14.80 -6.34
C ARG A 131 -10.88 14.20 -7.39
N VAL A 132 -10.43 13.15 -8.09
CA VAL A 132 -11.21 12.42 -9.11
C VAL A 132 -12.25 11.52 -8.43
N PRO A 133 -13.55 11.61 -8.81
CA PRO A 133 -14.57 10.69 -8.31
C PRO A 133 -14.38 9.29 -8.91
N ILE A 134 -14.36 8.28 -8.03
CA ILE A 134 -14.24 6.86 -8.37
C ILE A 134 -15.49 6.16 -7.85
N VAL A 135 -16.20 5.44 -8.71
CA VAL A 135 -17.41 4.70 -8.36
C VAL A 135 -17.19 3.22 -8.62
N SER A 136 -16.68 2.51 -7.61
CA SER A 136 -16.48 1.07 -7.72
C SER A 136 -17.81 0.32 -7.72
N TYR A 137 -17.90 -0.69 -8.56
CA TYR A 137 -19.07 -1.55 -8.65
C TYR A 137 -18.96 -2.85 -7.83
N TYR A 138 -17.77 -3.19 -7.30
CA TYR A 138 -17.57 -4.43 -6.55
C TYR A 138 -16.53 -4.39 -5.40
N ALA A 139 -15.80 -3.30 -5.18
CA ALA A 139 -14.82 -3.22 -4.09
C ALA A 139 -15.53 -3.07 -2.74
N THR A 140 -15.55 -4.14 -1.94
CA THR A 140 -16.38 -4.28 -0.73
C THR A 140 -15.70 -3.95 0.59
N CYS A 141 -14.36 -3.85 0.63
CA CYS A 141 -13.61 -3.65 1.90
C CYS A 141 -14.21 -2.54 2.77
N SER A 142 -14.46 -2.85 4.05
CA SER A 142 -14.94 -1.89 5.05
C SER A 142 -14.06 -0.64 5.12
N CYS A 143 -12.73 -0.82 5.02
CA CYS A 143 -11.69 0.21 5.00
C CYS A 143 -11.97 1.37 4.02
N LEU A 144 -12.50 1.09 2.82
CA LEU A 144 -12.85 2.08 1.78
C LEU A 144 -14.02 3.00 2.16
N SER A 145 -14.52 2.94 3.40
CA SER A 145 -15.58 3.81 3.90
C SER A 145 -15.06 5.08 4.58
N ASP A 146 -13.77 5.16 4.91
CA ASP A 146 -13.17 6.35 5.54
C ASP A 146 -13.18 7.55 4.58
N ARG A 147 -13.93 8.59 4.95
CA ARG A 147 -14.08 9.83 4.18
C ARG A 147 -12.92 10.82 4.34
N LYS A 148 -12.03 10.64 5.33
CA LYS A 148 -10.76 11.37 5.45
C LYS A 148 -9.70 10.77 4.51
N LYS A 149 -9.59 9.43 4.49
CA LYS A 149 -8.61 8.68 3.68
C LYS A 149 -9.02 8.55 2.20
N TYR A 150 -10.31 8.39 1.90
CA TYR A 150 -10.84 8.17 0.54
C TYR A 150 -12.04 9.10 0.21
N PRO A 151 -11.88 10.44 0.27
CA PRO A 151 -13.01 11.37 0.15
C PRO A 151 -13.81 11.24 -1.16
N SER A 152 -13.13 10.99 -2.28
CA SER A 152 -13.74 10.87 -3.61
C SER A 152 -14.06 9.42 -4.05
N PHE A 153 -13.95 8.44 -3.15
CA PHE A 153 -14.36 7.05 -3.42
C PHE A 153 -15.85 6.84 -3.11
N PHE A 154 -16.55 6.17 -4.02
CA PHE A 154 -17.95 5.79 -3.92
C PHE A 154 -18.12 4.35 -4.39
N ARG A 155 -19.23 3.73 -4.01
CA ARG A 155 -19.55 2.37 -4.46
C ARG A 155 -21.04 2.10 -4.53
N THR A 156 -21.45 1.24 -5.47
CA THR A 156 -22.85 0.84 -5.68
C THR A 156 -23.22 -0.50 -5.02
N ILE A 157 -22.30 -1.02 -4.19
CA ILE A 157 -22.35 -2.25 -3.40
C ILE A 157 -22.22 -1.92 -1.89
N PRO A 158 -22.86 -2.65 -0.96
CA PRO A 158 -22.59 -2.54 0.48
C PRO A 158 -21.14 -2.88 0.83
N ASN A 159 -20.69 -2.59 2.06
CA ASN A 159 -19.35 -2.97 2.52
C ASN A 159 -19.35 -4.27 3.34
N ASP A 160 -18.16 -4.86 3.53
CA ASP A 160 -18.00 -6.16 4.20
C ASP A 160 -18.51 -6.21 5.65
N ALA A 161 -18.58 -5.09 6.36
CA ALA A 161 -19.10 -5.07 7.73
C ALA A 161 -20.58 -5.49 7.80
N PHE A 162 -21.36 -5.34 6.73
CA PHE A 162 -22.71 -5.88 6.63
C PHE A 162 -22.72 -7.38 6.33
N GLN A 163 -21.82 -7.85 5.46
CA GLN A 163 -21.65 -9.26 5.11
C GLN A 163 -21.18 -10.09 6.32
N VAL A 164 -20.14 -9.63 7.01
CA VAL A 164 -19.58 -10.27 8.21
C VAL A 164 -20.67 -10.44 9.27
N ARG A 165 -21.45 -9.38 9.55
CA ARG A 165 -22.58 -9.47 10.49
C ARG A 165 -23.65 -10.46 10.06
N ALA A 166 -23.97 -10.52 8.77
CA ALA A 166 -24.91 -11.51 8.25
C ALA A 166 -24.38 -12.94 8.42
N MET A 167 -23.09 -13.18 8.16
CA MET A 167 -22.44 -14.48 8.39
C MET A 167 -22.44 -14.87 9.87
N VAL A 168 -22.05 -13.96 10.78
CA VAL A 168 -22.06 -14.22 12.23
C VAL A 168 -23.49 -14.43 12.75
N GLN A 169 -24.51 -13.78 12.17
CA GLN A 169 -25.92 -14.06 12.46
C GLN A 169 -26.36 -15.46 11.98
N ILE A 170 -25.87 -15.94 10.82
CA ILE A 170 -26.10 -17.31 10.35
C ILE A 170 -25.43 -18.33 11.30
N LEU A 171 -24.16 -18.10 11.66
CA LEU A 171 -23.43 -18.93 12.63
C LEU A 171 -24.17 -19.01 13.96
N ARG A 172 -24.63 -17.86 14.47
CA ARG A 172 -25.44 -17.75 15.70
C ARG A 172 -26.78 -18.46 15.60
N HIS A 173 -27.46 -18.42 14.45
CA HIS A 173 -28.73 -19.11 14.24
C HIS A 173 -28.58 -20.64 14.36
N PHE A 174 -27.50 -21.21 13.83
CA PHE A 174 -27.22 -22.65 13.90
C PHE A 174 -26.40 -23.07 15.15
N GLY A 175 -26.01 -22.14 16.02
CA GLY A 175 -25.18 -22.42 17.19
C GLY A 175 -23.73 -22.80 16.86
N TRP A 176 -23.23 -22.42 15.69
CA TRP A 176 -21.89 -22.76 15.20
C TRP A 176 -20.83 -21.81 15.79
N THR A 177 -20.34 -22.13 16.99
CA THR A 177 -19.32 -21.37 17.74
C THR A 177 -17.88 -21.80 17.45
N TRP A 178 -17.64 -22.79 16.59
CA TRP A 178 -16.30 -23.32 16.27
C TRP A 178 -16.15 -23.50 14.76
N VAL A 179 -15.40 -22.60 14.12
CA VAL A 179 -15.33 -22.45 12.65
C VAL A 179 -13.89 -22.33 12.15
N GLY A 180 -13.61 -22.79 10.93
CA GLY A 180 -12.41 -22.45 10.18
C GLY A 180 -12.59 -21.16 9.39
N LEU A 181 -11.49 -20.44 9.13
CA LEU A 181 -11.47 -19.20 8.35
C LEU A 181 -10.39 -19.27 7.27
N ILE A 182 -10.76 -18.92 6.03
CA ILE A 182 -9.87 -18.86 4.86
C ILE A 182 -10.11 -17.55 4.13
N TYR A 183 -9.05 -16.88 3.66
CA TYR A 183 -9.17 -15.59 2.98
C TYR A 183 -8.03 -15.31 1.99
N SER A 184 -8.24 -14.39 1.06
CA SER A 184 -7.23 -13.98 0.08
C SER A 184 -6.14 -13.08 0.68
N ASP A 185 -4.93 -13.16 0.11
CA ASP A 185 -3.75 -12.32 0.36
C ASP A 185 -3.92 -10.90 -0.24
N ASP A 186 -5.03 -10.24 0.10
CA ASP A 186 -5.43 -8.92 -0.41
C ASP A 186 -6.31 -8.13 0.60
N ASP A 187 -6.49 -6.82 0.37
CA ASP A 187 -7.27 -5.92 1.26
C ASP A 187 -8.74 -6.33 1.40
N TYR A 188 -9.28 -7.16 0.49
CA TYR A 188 -10.61 -7.71 0.65
C TYR A 188 -10.60 -8.84 1.69
N GLY A 189 -9.80 -9.88 1.46
CA GLY A 189 -9.74 -11.04 2.34
C GLY A 189 -9.29 -10.68 3.75
N ILE A 190 -8.25 -9.86 3.88
CA ILE A 190 -7.62 -9.48 5.15
C ILE A 190 -8.59 -8.70 6.07
N TYR A 191 -9.17 -7.59 5.58
CA TYR A 191 -10.08 -6.78 6.41
C TYR A 191 -11.40 -7.50 6.71
N ALA A 192 -11.90 -8.35 5.79
CA ALA A 192 -13.08 -9.17 6.04
C ALA A 192 -12.81 -10.24 7.12
N ALA A 193 -11.66 -10.92 7.06
CA ALA A 193 -11.24 -11.91 8.05
C ALA A 193 -11.06 -11.29 9.45
N GLN A 194 -10.43 -10.13 9.56
CA GLN A 194 -10.29 -9.39 10.82
C GLN A 194 -11.64 -9.01 11.43
N SER A 195 -12.51 -8.38 10.64
CA SER A 195 -13.85 -7.98 11.09
C SER A 195 -14.67 -9.21 11.52
N PHE A 196 -14.50 -10.34 10.83
CA PHE A 196 -15.14 -11.60 11.18
C PHE A 196 -14.60 -12.22 12.48
N GLN A 197 -13.28 -12.21 12.70
CA GLN A 197 -12.69 -12.64 13.98
C GLN A 197 -13.23 -11.81 15.16
N GLN A 198 -13.33 -10.49 15.01
CA GLN A 198 -13.87 -9.59 16.04
C GLN A 198 -15.35 -9.84 16.34
N GLU A 199 -16.22 -9.88 15.32
CA GLU A 199 -17.66 -10.12 15.51
C GLU A 199 -17.94 -11.56 16.01
N MET A 200 -17.09 -12.55 15.69
CA MET A 200 -17.14 -13.89 16.30
C MET A 200 -16.76 -13.89 17.78
N GLN A 201 -15.70 -13.18 18.18
CA GLN A 201 -15.30 -13.05 19.59
C GLN A 201 -16.39 -12.36 20.41
N LEU A 202 -17.03 -11.32 19.88
CA LEU A 202 -18.19 -10.65 20.50
C LEU A 202 -19.42 -11.56 20.67
N PHE A 203 -19.55 -12.60 19.83
CA PHE A 203 -20.57 -13.65 19.96
C PHE A 203 -20.14 -14.77 20.94
N GLY A 204 -18.88 -14.83 21.38
CA GLY A 204 -18.33 -15.94 22.16
C GLY A 204 -18.01 -17.19 21.32
N GLY A 205 -17.85 -17.01 20.00
CA GLY A 205 -17.37 -18.04 19.09
C GLY A 205 -15.86 -17.91 18.84
N CYS A 206 -15.23 -19.02 18.44
CA CYS A 206 -13.79 -19.11 18.17
C CYS A 206 -13.51 -19.54 16.73
N VAL A 207 -12.42 -19.00 16.18
CA VAL A 207 -11.84 -19.40 14.90
C VAL A 207 -10.76 -20.44 15.16
N ALA A 208 -10.96 -21.66 14.67
CA ALA A 208 -10.15 -22.85 14.94
C ALA A 208 -8.84 -22.91 14.13
N PHE A 209 -8.82 -22.25 12.97
CA PHE A 209 -7.66 -22.00 12.12
C PHE A 209 -7.97 -20.79 11.23
N SER A 210 -6.95 -20.03 10.84
CA SER A 210 -7.10 -18.76 10.11
C SER A 210 -6.02 -18.65 9.03
N GLU A 211 -6.40 -18.91 7.77
CA GLU A 211 -5.44 -19.21 6.70
C GLU A 211 -5.56 -18.30 5.46
N ILE A 212 -4.40 -17.91 4.95
CA ILE A 212 -4.25 -17.00 3.81
C ILE A 212 -4.00 -17.81 2.54
N LEU A 213 -4.75 -17.53 1.47
CA LEU A 213 -4.59 -18.14 0.15
C LEU A 213 -3.42 -17.49 -0.62
N PRO A 214 -2.42 -18.26 -1.08
CA PRO A 214 -1.23 -17.72 -1.72
C PRO A 214 -1.53 -17.15 -3.12
N HIS A 215 -1.01 -15.95 -3.40
CA HIS A 215 -1.22 -15.20 -4.65
C HIS A 215 -0.57 -15.82 -5.90
N ASP A 216 0.35 -16.79 -5.73
CA ASP A 216 1.16 -17.38 -6.80
C ASP A 216 0.85 -18.87 -7.08
N ASN A 217 -0.26 -19.37 -6.52
CA ASN A 217 -0.71 -20.76 -6.62
C ASN A 217 0.31 -21.79 -6.12
N ASN A 218 1.16 -21.46 -5.13
CA ASN A 218 2.11 -22.41 -4.56
C ASN A 218 1.41 -23.67 -3.99
N HIS A 219 1.49 -24.78 -4.73
CA HIS A 219 0.93 -26.07 -4.35
C HIS A 219 1.33 -26.55 -2.95
N ARG A 220 2.53 -26.20 -2.46
CA ARG A 220 2.97 -26.56 -1.10
C ARG A 220 2.10 -25.91 -0.03
N ASP A 221 1.78 -24.64 -0.22
CA ASP A 221 1.03 -23.86 0.76
C ASP A 221 -0.47 -24.20 0.69
N ILE A 222 -0.99 -24.45 -0.51
CA ILE A 222 -2.35 -24.98 -0.71
C ILE A 222 -2.49 -26.35 -0.03
N HIS A 223 -1.54 -27.27 -0.22
CA HIS A 223 -1.54 -28.58 0.43
C HIS A 223 -1.37 -28.47 1.95
N ARG A 224 -0.61 -27.48 2.47
CA ARG A 224 -0.58 -27.17 3.91
C ARG A 224 -1.98 -26.80 4.42
N ILE A 225 -2.65 -25.87 3.72
CA ILE A 225 -4.01 -25.39 4.07
C ILE A 225 -5.00 -26.55 4.12
N ILE A 226 -5.04 -27.41 3.09
CA ILE A 226 -5.91 -28.60 3.08
C ILE A 226 -5.59 -29.55 4.25
N GLY A 227 -4.30 -29.78 4.57
CA GLY A 227 -3.90 -30.62 5.70
C GLY A 227 -4.40 -30.09 7.06
N MET A 228 -4.41 -28.77 7.27
CA MET A 228 -4.93 -28.17 8.50
C MET A 228 -6.46 -28.17 8.56
N ILE A 229 -7.15 -27.95 7.43
CA ILE A 229 -8.62 -28.12 7.35
C ILE A 229 -8.98 -29.57 7.73
N GLN A 230 -8.28 -30.55 7.17
CA GLN A 230 -8.47 -31.97 7.46
C GLN A 230 -8.23 -32.28 8.95
N ALA A 231 -7.13 -31.83 9.53
CA ALA A 231 -6.78 -32.02 10.94
C ALA A 231 -7.74 -31.30 11.92
N SER A 232 -8.37 -30.20 11.50
CA SER A 232 -9.28 -29.43 12.35
C SER A 232 -10.63 -30.11 12.57
N THR A 233 -11.10 -30.04 13.82
CA THR A 233 -12.45 -30.44 14.23
C THR A 233 -13.55 -29.50 13.74
N ALA A 234 -13.21 -28.30 13.24
CA ALA A 234 -14.18 -27.34 12.73
C ALA A 234 -14.81 -27.82 11.41
N ARG A 235 -16.09 -28.21 11.48
CA ARG A 235 -16.85 -28.66 10.29
C ARG A 235 -17.31 -27.51 9.40
N VAL A 236 -17.48 -26.31 9.95
CA VAL A 236 -17.87 -25.11 9.23
C VAL A 236 -16.61 -24.35 8.81
N VAL A 237 -16.54 -23.91 7.55
CA VAL A 237 -15.42 -23.12 7.02
C VAL A 237 -15.96 -21.88 6.31
N VAL A 238 -15.56 -20.70 6.78
CA VAL A 238 -15.93 -19.40 6.22
C VAL A 238 -14.82 -18.92 5.28
N VAL A 239 -15.19 -18.46 4.08
CA VAL A 239 -14.23 -18.12 3.03
C VAL A 239 -14.48 -16.71 2.46
N PHE A 240 -13.52 -15.80 2.68
CA PHE A 240 -13.48 -14.46 2.09
C PHE A 240 -12.41 -14.38 1.00
N SER A 241 -12.76 -14.81 -0.21
CA SER A 241 -11.84 -14.85 -1.35
C SER A 241 -12.55 -14.49 -2.64
N THR A 242 -11.87 -13.80 -3.55
CA THR A 242 -12.29 -13.73 -4.96
C THR A 242 -11.98 -15.05 -5.67
N SER A 243 -12.66 -15.32 -6.80
CA SER A 243 -12.55 -16.60 -7.51
C SER A 243 -11.12 -16.98 -7.91
N SER A 244 -10.32 -16.01 -8.37
CA SER A 244 -8.94 -16.23 -8.84
C SER A 244 -8.01 -16.86 -7.79
N PHE A 245 -8.17 -16.52 -6.52
CA PHE A 245 -7.40 -17.10 -5.40
C PHE A 245 -8.00 -18.41 -4.88
N LEU A 246 -9.30 -18.65 -5.10
CA LEU A 246 -10.03 -19.78 -4.52
C LEU A 246 -10.02 -21.03 -5.41
N LEU A 247 -9.96 -20.88 -6.74
CA LEU A 247 -9.85 -22.00 -7.68
C LEU A 247 -8.74 -23.01 -7.31
N PRO A 248 -7.49 -22.61 -6.99
CA PRO A 248 -6.41 -23.56 -6.67
C PRO A 248 -6.67 -24.37 -5.41
N LEU A 249 -7.30 -23.77 -4.38
CA LEU A 249 -7.74 -24.51 -3.20
C LEU A 249 -8.81 -25.54 -3.59
N MET A 250 -9.80 -25.14 -4.39
CA MET A 250 -10.91 -26.02 -4.78
C MET A 250 -10.48 -27.17 -5.70
N ASP A 251 -9.47 -26.97 -6.54
CA ASP A 251 -8.81 -28.06 -7.27
C ASP A 251 -8.16 -29.09 -6.32
N GLU A 252 -7.54 -28.63 -5.22
CA GLU A 252 -6.92 -29.52 -4.22
C GLU A 252 -7.95 -30.15 -3.25
N VAL A 253 -9.06 -29.48 -2.96
CA VAL A 253 -10.24 -30.08 -2.28
C VAL A 253 -10.72 -31.30 -3.07
N VAL A 254 -10.78 -31.18 -4.40
CA VAL A 254 -11.16 -32.28 -5.30
C VAL A 254 -10.05 -33.34 -5.39
N SER A 255 -8.77 -32.94 -5.50
CA SER A 255 -7.64 -33.88 -5.64
C SER A 255 -7.50 -34.79 -4.40
N GLN A 256 -7.68 -34.24 -3.21
CA GLN A 256 -7.63 -34.97 -1.94
C GLN A 256 -9.01 -35.53 -1.50
N ASN A 257 -10.04 -35.41 -2.33
CA ASN A 257 -11.40 -35.90 -2.08
C ASN A 257 -12.00 -35.43 -0.72
N MET A 258 -11.74 -34.17 -0.34
CA MET A 258 -12.09 -33.64 0.98
C MET A 258 -13.57 -33.27 1.07
N THR A 259 -14.38 -34.20 1.60
CA THR A 259 -15.83 -34.05 1.78
C THR A 259 -16.22 -33.75 3.24
N GLY A 260 -17.51 -33.46 3.49
CA GLY A 260 -18.06 -33.36 4.85
C GLY A 260 -17.83 -32.04 5.59
N ARG A 261 -17.40 -30.98 4.89
CA ARG A 261 -17.33 -29.60 5.42
C ARG A 261 -18.56 -28.80 4.98
N GLN A 262 -19.04 -27.92 5.85
CA GLN A 262 -20.07 -26.93 5.56
C GLN A 262 -19.38 -25.61 5.21
N TRP A 263 -19.45 -25.22 3.95
CA TRP A 263 -18.88 -23.94 3.50
C TRP A 263 -19.85 -22.78 3.74
N ILE A 264 -19.30 -21.62 4.08
CA ILE A 264 -19.98 -20.33 4.06
C ILE A 264 -19.23 -19.43 3.09
N ALA A 265 -19.93 -19.00 2.03
CA ALA A 265 -19.36 -18.28 0.91
C ALA A 265 -19.66 -16.78 0.98
N SER A 266 -18.65 -15.97 0.67
CA SER A 266 -18.79 -14.53 0.51
C SER A 266 -19.36 -14.16 -0.87
N GLU A 267 -19.83 -12.93 -0.98
CA GLU A 267 -20.37 -12.31 -2.19
C GLU A 267 -19.42 -12.34 -3.40
N ALA A 268 -18.12 -12.49 -3.16
CA ALA A 268 -17.09 -12.57 -4.20
C ALA A 268 -16.96 -13.95 -4.87
N TRP A 269 -17.60 -15.00 -4.35
CA TRP A 269 -17.59 -16.34 -4.98
C TRP A 269 -18.90 -17.14 -4.89
N ALA A 270 -19.82 -16.79 -3.98
CA ALA A 270 -21.07 -17.52 -3.77
C ALA A 270 -21.97 -17.66 -5.02
N SER A 271 -21.98 -16.64 -5.88
CA SER A 271 -22.78 -16.61 -7.11
C SER A 271 -22.03 -17.05 -8.38
N GLU A 272 -20.75 -17.37 -8.28
CA GLU A 272 -19.89 -17.42 -9.45
C GLU A 272 -19.96 -18.78 -10.18
N PRO A 273 -20.24 -18.79 -11.51
CA PRO A 273 -20.56 -20.03 -12.24
C PRO A 273 -19.47 -21.10 -12.19
N GLU A 274 -18.19 -20.72 -12.05
CA GLU A 274 -17.05 -21.64 -11.96
C GLU A 274 -17.20 -22.65 -10.80
N TYR A 275 -17.88 -22.28 -9.71
CA TYR A 275 -18.12 -23.15 -8.54
C TYR A 275 -19.39 -24.01 -8.65
N HIS A 276 -20.30 -23.70 -9.56
CA HIS A 276 -21.61 -24.36 -9.68
C HIS A 276 -21.58 -25.58 -10.63
N THR A 277 -20.42 -26.26 -10.71
CA THR A 277 -20.19 -27.36 -11.66
C THR A 277 -20.49 -28.74 -11.08
N PRO A 278 -20.88 -29.73 -11.91
CA PRO A 278 -21.06 -31.12 -11.46
C PRO A 278 -19.80 -31.75 -10.83
N ARG A 279 -18.60 -31.23 -11.16
CA ARG A 279 -17.32 -31.62 -10.56
C ARG A 279 -17.21 -31.21 -9.09
N LEU A 280 -17.70 -30.01 -8.75
CA LEU A 280 -17.60 -29.45 -7.40
C LEU A 280 -18.82 -29.74 -6.52
N LEU A 281 -19.95 -30.14 -7.11
CA LEU A 281 -21.20 -30.48 -6.40
C LEU A 281 -21.02 -31.46 -5.21
N PRO A 282 -20.17 -32.51 -5.25
CA PRO A 282 -19.94 -33.39 -4.09
C PRO A 282 -19.21 -32.73 -2.90
N PHE A 283 -18.54 -31.60 -3.14
CA PHE A 283 -17.65 -30.93 -2.18
C PHE A 283 -18.21 -29.59 -1.70
N LEU A 284 -18.96 -28.88 -2.55
CA LEU A 284 -19.60 -27.58 -2.29
C LEU A 284 -21.13 -27.66 -2.18
N GLY A 285 -21.74 -28.83 -2.37
CA GLY A 285 -23.18 -29.04 -2.22
C GLY A 285 -23.65 -28.67 -0.82
N GLY A 286 -24.61 -27.73 -0.72
CA GLY A 286 -25.11 -27.21 0.56
C GLY A 286 -24.37 -25.98 1.11
N THR A 287 -23.44 -25.38 0.35
CA THR A 287 -22.81 -24.10 0.71
C THR A 287 -23.85 -23.00 0.98
N LEU A 288 -23.68 -22.28 2.09
CA LEU A 288 -24.51 -21.11 2.43
C LEU A 288 -23.79 -19.83 1.98
N GLY A 289 -24.33 -19.14 0.98
CA GLY A 289 -23.69 -17.97 0.38
C GLY A 289 -24.40 -16.64 0.66
N ILE A 290 -23.64 -15.60 0.96
CA ILE A 290 -24.08 -14.21 0.84
C ILE A 290 -23.93 -13.79 -0.63
N ALA A 291 -24.88 -13.03 -1.19
CA ALA A 291 -24.78 -12.59 -2.59
C ALA A 291 -25.44 -11.23 -2.80
N VAL A 292 -24.77 -10.36 -3.59
CA VAL A 292 -25.24 -9.02 -3.94
C VAL A 292 -26.62 -9.08 -4.61
N ARG A 293 -27.57 -8.22 -4.21
CA ARG A 293 -28.94 -8.23 -4.75
C ARG A 293 -28.93 -8.12 -6.28
N ARG A 294 -29.48 -9.15 -6.94
CA ARG A 294 -29.65 -9.18 -8.40
C ARG A 294 -30.58 -8.06 -8.89
N GLY A 295 -30.32 -7.58 -10.10
CA GLY A 295 -31.18 -6.68 -10.85
C GLY A 295 -31.45 -7.18 -12.27
N GLU A 296 -32.17 -6.37 -13.03
CA GLU A 296 -32.52 -6.60 -14.43
C GLU A 296 -32.19 -5.32 -15.21
N ILE A 297 -31.68 -5.45 -16.43
CA ILE A 297 -31.37 -4.34 -17.33
C ILE A 297 -32.10 -4.63 -18.65
N GLN A 298 -33.09 -3.79 -18.98
CA GLN A 298 -33.88 -3.96 -20.21
C GLN A 298 -33.01 -3.63 -21.44
N GLY A 299 -33.24 -4.30 -22.57
CA GLY A 299 -32.49 -4.07 -23.81
C GLY A 299 -31.02 -4.54 -23.83
N LEU A 300 -30.38 -4.83 -22.69
CA LEU A 300 -28.97 -5.22 -22.64
C LEU A 300 -28.65 -6.49 -23.46
N HIS A 301 -29.52 -7.51 -23.42
CA HIS A 301 -29.33 -8.73 -24.22
C HIS A 301 -29.31 -8.43 -25.73
N ASP A 302 -30.27 -7.63 -26.19
CA ASP A 302 -30.37 -7.14 -27.56
C ASP A 302 -29.16 -6.31 -27.98
N PHE A 303 -28.61 -5.49 -27.07
CA PHE A 303 -27.39 -4.72 -27.31
C PHE A 303 -26.18 -5.65 -27.48
N LEU A 304 -25.94 -6.55 -26.52
CA LEU A 304 -24.81 -7.48 -26.52
C LEU A 304 -24.78 -8.38 -27.76
N LEU A 305 -25.95 -8.77 -28.28
CA LEU A 305 -26.07 -9.54 -29.53
C LEU A 305 -25.82 -8.72 -30.81
N ARG A 306 -25.85 -7.38 -30.78
CA ARG A 306 -25.65 -6.49 -31.95
C ARG A 306 -24.20 -6.03 -32.14
N ILE A 307 -23.36 -6.11 -31.11
CA ILE A 307 -21.95 -5.67 -31.15
C ILE A 307 -21.16 -6.50 -32.19
N ARG A 308 -20.34 -5.85 -33.02
CA ARG A 308 -19.53 -6.49 -34.07
C ARG A 308 -18.15 -5.83 -34.19
N PRO A 309 -17.03 -6.59 -34.24
CA PRO A 309 -15.67 -6.04 -34.38
C PRO A 309 -15.49 -5.13 -35.61
N SER A 310 -16.24 -5.37 -36.69
CA SER A 310 -16.24 -4.52 -37.89
C SER A 310 -16.70 -3.08 -37.63
N ASN A 311 -17.56 -2.89 -36.64
CA ASN A 311 -18.18 -1.59 -36.33
C ASN A 311 -17.32 -0.79 -35.34
N GLU A 312 -16.44 -1.47 -34.61
CA GLU A 312 -15.55 -0.90 -33.62
C GLU A 312 -14.07 -1.30 -33.90
N PRO A 313 -13.47 -0.90 -35.04
CA PRO A 313 -12.13 -1.33 -35.42
C PRO A 313 -11.00 -0.84 -34.48
N ARG A 314 -11.31 0.06 -33.53
CA ARG A 314 -10.42 0.48 -32.44
C ARG A 314 -10.56 -0.38 -31.17
N ASN A 315 -11.51 -1.31 -31.12
CA ASN A 315 -11.79 -2.13 -29.94
C ASN A 315 -11.02 -3.47 -29.96
N ASN A 316 -9.77 -3.44 -29.51
CA ASN A 316 -8.95 -4.66 -29.42
C ASN A 316 -9.49 -5.69 -28.41
N MET A 317 -10.20 -5.27 -27.36
CA MET A 317 -10.83 -6.19 -26.38
C MET A 317 -11.93 -7.02 -27.05
N LEU A 318 -12.80 -6.37 -27.84
CA LEU A 318 -13.84 -7.03 -28.64
C LEU A 318 -13.24 -7.94 -29.72
N ARG A 319 -12.09 -7.58 -30.30
CA ARG A 319 -11.37 -8.45 -31.22
C ARG A 319 -10.93 -9.75 -30.54
N ILE A 320 -10.27 -9.65 -29.39
CA ILE A 320 -9.79 -10.80 -28.60
C ILE A 320 -10.98 -11.67 -28.12
N PHE A 321 -12.07 -11.05 -27.65
CA PHE A 321 -13.31 -11.75 -27.34
C PHE A 321 -13.79 -12.59 -28.54
N TRP A 322 -13.85 -12.01 -29.74
CA TRP A 322 -14.30 -12.70 -30.95
C TRP A 322 -13.42 -13.90 -31.32
N GLU A 323 -12.09 -13.72 -31.25
CA GLU A 323 -11.09 -14.77 -31.52
C GLU A 323 -11.26 -15.95 -30.54
N ASN A 324 -11.55 -15.68 -29.26
CA ASN A 324 -11.84 -16.69 -28.25
C ASN A 324 -13.19 -17.39 -28.48
N MET A 325 -14.28 -16.64 -28.67
CA MET A 325 -15.63 -17.21 -28.75
C MET A 325 -15.83 -18.10 -29.99
N PHE A 326 -15.33 -17.66 -31.15
CA PHE A 326 -15.50 -18.39 -32.41
C PHE A 326 -14.29 -19.25 -32.80
N ARG A 327 -13.27 -19.34 -31.93
CA ARG A 327 -12.01 -20.09 -32.13
C ARG A 327 -11.34 -19.78 -33.47
N CYS A 328 -11.31 -18.50 -33.81
CA CYS A 328 -10.80 -17.97 -35.06
C CYS A 328 -9.62 -17.00 -34.81
N SER A 329 -9.00 -16.48 -35.88
CA SER A 329 -8.05 -15.36 -35.77
C SER A 329 -8.22 -14.33 -36.88
N TYR A 330 -7.84 -13.08 -36.59
CA TYR A 330 -7.74 -12.00 -37.59
C TYR A 330 -6.36 -11.90 -38.26
N GLU A 331 -5.35 -12.68 -37.85
CA GLU A 331 -4.01 -12.59 -38.42
C GLU A 331 -3.94 -13.18 -39.84
N THR A 332 -3.49 -12.36 -40.80
CA THR A 332 -3.50 -12.66 -42.23
C THR A 332 -2.11 -13.01 -42.77
N GLY A 333 -1.61 -14.22 -42.51
CA GLY A 333 -0.40 -14.67 -43.19
C GLY A 333 0.44 -15.79 -42.56
N GLY A 334 -0.17 -16.83 -41.99
CA GLY A 334 0.60 -18.00 -41.53
C GLY A 334 -0.25 -19.02 -40.79
N THR A 335 0.02 -20.31 -41.01
CA THR A 335 -0.57 -21.37 -40.18
C THR A 335 0.15 -21.44 -38.84
N VAL A 336 -0.34 -20.67 -37.86
CA VAL A 336 0.08 -20.75 -36.47
C VAL A 336 -0.21 -22.17 -35.95
N LYS A 337 0.84 -23.00 -35.88
CA LYS A 337 0.78 -24.35 -35.32
C LYS A 337 0.86 -24.28 -33.81
N ASP A 338 -0.29 -24.20 -33.18
CA ASP A 338 -0.47 -24.47 -31.75
C ASP A 338 -1.48 -25.63 -31.61
N GLY A 339 -1.11 -26.66 -30.84
CA GLY A 339 -1.98 -27.81 -30.50
C GLY A 339 -2.84 -28.43 -31.62
N GLU A 340 -2.24 -28.86 -32.74
CA GLU A 340 -2.88 -29.58 -33.88
C GLU A 340 -4.07 -28.90 -34.61
N GLN A 341 -4.63 -27.78 -34.13
CA GLN A 341 -5.85 -27.19 -34.70
C GLN A 341 -5.58 -25.99 -35.62
N VAL A 342 -6.06 -26.06 -36.86
CA VAL A 342 -6.07 -24.93 -37.79
C VAL A 342 -7.20 -23.96 -37.39
N LYS A 343 -6.86 -22.85 -36.74
CA LYS A 343 -7.81 -21.76 -36.46
C LYS A 343 -8.36 -21.18 -37.77
N LYS A 344 -9.68 -20.99 -37.83
CA LYS A 344 -10.37 -20.35 -38.97
C LYS A 344 -10.05 -18.85 -38.99
N VAL A 345 -10.13 -18.19 -40.14
CA VAL A 345 -10.12 -16.71 -40.20
C VAL A 345 -11.44 -16.15 -39.64
N CYS A 346 -11.37 -15.16 -38.76
CA CYS A 346 -12.54 -14.44 -38.26
C CYS A 346 -13.10 -13.49 -39.33
N THR A 347 -14.42 -13.43 -39.48
CA THR A 347 -15.09 -12.47 -40.37
C THR A 347 -15.56 -11.20 -39.64
N GLY A 348 -15.70 -11.25 -38.30
CA GLY A 348 -16.28 -10.17 -37.51
C GLY A 348 -17.80 -10.04 -37.68
N GLN A 349 -18.44 -11.03 -38.29
CA GLN A 349 -19.88 -11.10 -38.59
C GLN A 349 -20.53 -12.41 -38.11
N GLU A 350 -19.78 -13.24 -37.39
CA GLU A 350 -20.28 -14.46 -36.76
C GLU A 350 -21.46 -14.19 -35.80
N ASP A 351 -22.36 -15.16 -35.67
CA ASP A 351 -23.61 -14.99 -34.92
C ASP A 351 -23.47 -15.42 -33.46
N LEU A 352 -23.40 -14.43 -32.56
CA LEU A 352 -23.35 -14.63 -31.11
C LEU A 352 -24.55 -15.41 -30.55
N SER A 353 -25.72 -15.39 -31.20
CA SER A 353 -26.91 -16.12 -30.72
C SER A 353 -26.74 -17.65 -30.84
N THR A 354 -25.80 -18.11 -31.66
CA THR A 354 -25.50 -19.55 -31.82
C THR A 354 -24.67 -20.15 -30.68
N ILE A 355 -24.08 -19.32 -29.81
CA ILE A 355 -23.25 -19.77 -28.69
C ILE A 355 -23.96 -19.45 -27.37
N LYS A 356 -24.20 -20.48 -26.54
CA LYS A 356 -24.62 -20.25 -25.16
C LYS A 356 -23.40 -19.82 -24.33
N THR A 357 -23.43 -18.59 -23.80
CA THR A 357 -22.31 -17.97 -23.08
C THR A 357 -22.80 -17.24 -21.84
N PRO A 358 -21.95 -17.06 -20.80
CA PRO A 358 -22.24 -16.12 -19.72
C PRO A 358 -22.43 -14.69 -20.23
N TYR A 359 -21.64 -14.26 -21.22
CA TYR A 359 -21.76 -12.94 -21.86
C TYR A 359 -23.16 -12.62 -22.39
N THR A 360 -23.88 -13.59 -22.98
CA THR A 360 -25.26 -13.38 -23.46
C THR A 360 -26.33 -13.63 -22.38
N ASP A 361 -25.97 -14.17 -21.21
CA ASP A 361 -26.90 -14.43 -20.12
C ASP A 361 -27.13 -13.17 -19.27
N VAL A 362 -28.31 -12.59 -19.39
CA VAL A 362 -28.76 -11.43 -18.59
C VAL A 362 -29.66 -11.84 -17.42
N SER A 363 -29.75 -13.13 -17.09
CA SER A 363 -30.62 -13.62 -16.02
C SER A 363 -29.98 -13.42 -14.64
N GLY A 364 -30.52 -12.48 -13.86
CA GLY A 364 -30.12 -12.27 -12.47
C GLY A 364 -28.78 -11.55 -12.26
N LEU A 365 -28.42 -10.64 -13.16
CA LEU A 365 -27.23 -9.78 -13.14
C LEU A 365 -26.93 -9.20 -11.74
N ARG A 366 -25.66 -9.29 -11.29
CA ARG A 366 -25.17 -8.73 -10.02
C ARG A 366 -24.12 -7.64 -10.25
N ALA A 367 -22.87 -8.00 -10.57
CA ALA A 367 -21.81 -7.03 -10.86
C ALA A 367 -22.16 -6.10 -12.05
N PRO A 368 -22.72 -6.57 -13.18
CA PRO A 368 -23.19 -5.68 -14.26
C PRO A 368 -24.27 -4.68 -13.82
N TYR A 369 -25.18 -5.09 -12.93
CA TYR A 369 -26.19 -4.18 -12.36
C TYR A 369 -25.57 -3.12 -11.43
N ASN A 370 -24.44 -3.43 -10.79
CA ASN A 370 -23.65 -2.44 -10.07
C ASN A 370 -22.90 -1.47 -11.00
N VAL A 371 -22.35 -1.94 -12.14
CA VAL A 371 -21.75 -1.09 -13.18
C VAL A 371 -22.78 -0.11 -13.74
N TYR A 372 -23.96 -0.62 -14.13
CA TYR A 372 -25.07 0.20 -14.63
C TYR A 372 -25.45 1.32 -13.65
N LYS A 373 -25.63 1.00 -12.36
CA LYS A 373 -25.87 2.00 -11.31
C LYS A 373 -24.72 3.00 -11.16
N ALA A 374 -23.46 2.59 -11.38
CA ALA A 374 -22.30 3.45 -11.20
C ALA A 374 -22.20 4.50 -12.31
N VAL A 375 -22.46 4.10 -13.57
CA VAL A 375 -22.58 5.01 -14.71
C VAL A 375 -23.75 5.99 -14.49
N TYR A 376 -24.93 5.48 -14.11
CA TYR A 376 -26.09 6.32 -13.83
C TYR A 376 -25.88 7.29 -12.66
N ALA A 377 -25.14 6.91 -11.61
CA ALA A 377 -24.79 7.81 -10.52
C ALA A 377 -23.91 8.98 -10.99
N LEU A 378 -22.93 8.73 -11.86
CA LEU A 378 -22.12 9.79 -12.48
C LEU A 378 -22.97 10.67 -13.43
N ALA A 379 -23.87 10.07 -14.21
CA ALA A 379 -24.76 10.83 -15.10
C ALA A 379 -25.77 11.71 -14.34
N HIS A 380 -26.30 11.26 -13.21
CA HIS A 380 -27.13 12.08 -12.34
C HIS A 380 -26.33 13.20 -11.65
N ALA A 381 -25.09 12.93 -11.20
CA ALA A 381 -24.21 14.00 -10.70
C ALA A 381 -23.91 15.07 -11.77
N LEU A 382 -23.73 14.66 -13.03
CA LEU A 382 -23.61 15.60 -14.15
C LEU A 382 -24.93 16.36 -14.41
N HIS A 383 -26.09 15.70 -14.36
CA HIS A 383 -27.40 16.35 -14.48
C HIS A 383 -27.60 17.45 -13.43
N ASP A 384 -27.28 17.18 -12.16
CA ASP A 384 -27.43 18.15 -11.06
C ASP A 384 -26.49 19.36 -11.23
N LEU A 385 -25.30 19.16 -11.82
CA LEU A 385 -24.40 20.25 -12.21
C LEU A 385 -24.94 21.07 -13.40
N ILE A 386 -25.64 20.43 -14.34
CA ILE A 386 -26.22 21.06 -15.54
C ILE A 386 -27.48 21.88 -15.19
N GLN A 387 -28.35 21.36 -14.33
CA GLN A 387 -29.61 22.02 -13.93
C GLN A 387 -29.43 23.11 -12.85
N CYS A 388 -28.18 23.46 -12.52
CA CYS A 388 -27.86 24.34 -11.41
C CYS A 388 -28.32 25.81 -11.65
N GLU A 389 -29.22 26.30 -10.80
CA GLU A 389 -29.68 27.69 -10.81
C GLU A 389 -28.65 28.65 -10.17
N LYS A 390 -28.18 29.65 -10.93
CA LYS A 390 -27.26 30.69 -10.43
C LYS A 390 -27.86 31.42 -9.22
N GLY A 391 -27.13 31.44 -8.09
CA GLY A 391 -27.59 32.04 -6.83
C GLY A 391 -28.28 31.05 -5.89
N ARG A 392 -28.45 29.79 -6.30
CA ARG A 392 -28.95 28.66 -5.50
C ARG A 392 -28.07 27.41 -5.55
N GLY A 393 -26.96 27.44 -6.29
CA GLY A 393 -26.08 26.30 -6.50
C GLY A 393 -25.30 25.87 -5.24
N PRO A 394 -24.72 24.65 -5.23
CA PRO A 394 -24.11 24.06 -4.04
C PRO A 394 -22.73 24.64 -3.68
N PHE A 395 -22.09 25.36 -4.61
CA PHE A 395 -20.75 25.92 -4.43
C PHE A 395 -20.78 27.26 -3.69
N SER A 396 -19.64 27.68 -3.13
CA SER A 396 -19.51 28.95 -2.39
C SER A 396 -20.03 30.16 -3.18
N GLY A 397 -20.69 31.09 -2.49
CA GLY A 397 -21.45 32.19 -3.12
C GLY A 397 -22.74 31.75 -3.82
N ASN A 398 -23.24 30.54 -3.52
CA ASN A 398 -24.34 29.85 -4.20
C ASN A 398 -24.12 29.71 -5.73
N GLY A 399 -22.85 29.46 -6.10
CA GLY A 399 -22.40 29.34 -7.48
C GLY A 399 -22.72 27.98 -8.11
N CYS A 400 -22.58 27.91 -9.43
CA CYS A 400 -22.76 26.72 -10.25
C CYS A 400 -21.46 26.38 -11.01
N ALA A 401 -21.33 25.13 -11.48
CA ALA A 401 -20.20 24.69 -12.28
C ALA A 401 -20.27 25.24 -13.72
N ASP A 402 -19.10 25.35 -14.38
CA ASP A 402 -18.98 25.64 -15.81
C ASP A 402 -18.94 24.34 -16.61
N ILE A 403 -20.10 23.93 -17.11
CA ILE A 403 -20.34 22.67 -17.83
C ILE A 403 -19.37 22.48 -19.02
N THR A 404 -18.83 23.56 -19.60
CA THR A 404 -17.88 23.49 -20.73
C THR A 404 -16.45 23.12 -20.32
N ASN A 405 -16.17 23.00 -19.02
CA ASN A 405 -14.85 23.34 -18.50
C ASN A 405 -14.42 22.51 -17.29
N LEU A 406 -14.05 21.22 -17.46
CA LEU A 406 -13.75 20.16 -16.46
C LEU A 406 -12.22 19.82 -16.41
N LYS A 407 -11.40 19.50 -15.37
CA LYS A 407 -11.28 19.20 -13.89
C LYS A 407 -12.29 18.37 -13.10
N PRO A 408 -11.81 17.55 -12.12
CA PRO A 408 -12.63 16.60 -11.37
C PRO A 408 -13.29 17.14 -10.09
N TRP A 409 -12.74 18.15 -9.39
CA TRP A 409 -13.34 18.61 -8.11
C TRP A 409 -14.47 19.64 -8.24
N GLN A 410 -14.46 20.47 -9.29
CA GLN A 410 -15.45 21.55 -9.55
C GLN A 410 -15.23 22.24 -10.92
N VAL A 411 -14.56 21.60 -11.89
CA VAL A 411 -14.32 22.06 -13.28
C VAL A 411 -13.48 23.39 -13.50
N ARG A 412 -12.43 23.68 -14.34
CA ARG A 412 -11.24 23.03 -15.01
C ARG A 412 -9.93 23.62 -14.39
N PRO A 413 -8.69 23.07 -14.47
CA PRO A 413 -7.50 23.93 -14.36
C PRO A 413 -7.23 24.53 -15.74
N THR A 414 -7.94 25.63 -16.04
CA THR A 414 -7.83 26.49 -17.24
C THR A 414 -8.11 25.86 -18.63
N ALA A 415 -8.70 26.65 -19.51
CA ALA A 415 -8.97 26.29 -20.90
C ALA A 415 -8.21 27.20 -21.87
N SER A 416 -7.69 26.59 -22.93
CA SER A 416 -7.55 27.23 -24.25
C SER A 416 -7.66 26.13 -25.30
N VAL A 417 -8.48 26.37 -26.32
CA VAL A 417 -8.67 25.69 -27.64
C VAL A 417 -7.88 24.39 -27.91
N LEU A 418 -8.54 23.43 -28.58
CA LEU A 418 -7.98 22.21 -29.20
C LEU A 418 -6.97 22.52 -30.36
N THR A 419 -5.92 23.29 -30.08
CA THR A 419 -4.81 23.66 -30.98
C THR A 419 -3.54 23.98 -30.17
N SER A 420 -3.01 23.05 -29.38
CA SER A 420 -1.72 23.23 -28.70
C SER A 420 -1.10 21.90 -28.24
N ASP A 421 0.09 21.56 -28.72
CA ASP A 421 0.86 20.35 -28.34
C ASP A 421 1.55 20.50 -26.95
N THR A 422 0.88 21.15 -26.00
CA THR A 422 1.51 21.63 -24.75
C THR A 422 1.02 20.91 -23.50
N CYS A 423 1.92 20.17 -22.88
CA CYS A 423 1.82 19.62 -21.53
C CYS A 423 1.45 20.70 -20.48
N GLN A 424 0.41 20.48 -19.65
CA GLN A 424 -0.04 21.40 -18.60
C GLN A 424 -0.15 20.72 -17.22
N LEU A 425 0.33 21.41 -16.18
CA LEU A 425 0.36 20.91 -14.80
C LEU A 425 -1.02 21.00 -14.12
N GLN A 426 -1.65 19.86 -13.87
CA GLN A 426 -3.00 19.76 -13.28
C GLN A 426 -3.15 20.28 -11.83
N GLY A 427 -2.03 20.51 -11.12
CA GLY A 427 -2.07 21.13 -9.79
C GLY A 427 -0.67 21.37 -9.21
N ARG A 428 -0.53 22.44 -8.41
CA ARG A 428 0.70 22.77 -7.67
C ARG A 428 0.55 22.34 -6.22
N PHE A 429 1.47 21.50 -5.74
CA PHE A 429 1.44 20.97 -4.38
C PHE A 429 2.69 21.42 -3.60
N ARG A 430 2.57 21.45 -2.27
CA ARG A 430 3.66 21.81 -1.34
C ARG A 430 4.04 20.59 -0.54
N LEU A 431 4.93 19.75 -1.08
CA LEU A 431 5.69 18.81 -0.26
C LEU A 431 6.71 19.61 0.56
N ASN A 432 7.02 19.15 1.77
CA ASN A 432 8.23 19.64 2.45
C ASN A 432 9.42 18.85 1.90
N SER A 433 10.48 19.54 1.49
CA SER A 433 11.62 18.90 0.83
C SER A 433 12.96 19.55 1.15
N MET A 434 14.02 18.82 0.78
CA MET A 434 15.40 19.26 0.72
C MET A 434 15.99 18.84 -0.62
N TYR A 435 16.82 19.70 -1.21
CA TYR A 435 17.47 19.47 -2.50
C TYR A 435 18.92 19.90 -2.47
N GLN A 436 19.80 19.04 -2.98
CA GLN A 436 21.20 19.32 -3.31
C GLN A 436 21.50 18.75 -4.69
N ASP A 437 22.15 19.54 -5.53
CA ASP A 437 22.50 19.17 -6.90
C ASP A 437 23.70 18.21 -6.97
N GLY A 438 23.84 17.50 -8.08
CA GLY A 438 24.95 16.59 -8.37
C GLY A 438 24.77 15.87 -9.70
N ASP A 439 25.81 15.18 -10.18
CA ASP A 439 25.80 14.44 -11.44
C ASP A 439 24.76 13.31 -11.45
N VAL A 440 24.48 12.72 -10.27
CA VAL A 440 23.45 11.69 -10.05
C VAL A 440 22.63 12.01 -8.81
N ILE A 441 21.30 12.11 -8.93
CA ILE A 441 20.41 12.42 -7.81
C ILE A 441 19.81 11.14 -7.20
N LEU A 442 19.91 11.00 -5.87
CA LEU A 442 19.19 9.98 -5.09
C LEU A 442 17.93 10.57 -4.45
N GLY A 443 16.82 9.82 -4.51
CA GLY A 443 15.55 10.19 -3.86
C GLY A 443 15.49 9.72 -2.42
N GLY A 444 14.82 10.47 -1.54
CA GLY A 444 14.63 10.10 -0.13
C GLY A 444 13.20 10.37 0.36
N LEU A 445 12.65 9.47 1.16
CA LEU A 445 11.30 9.56 1.75
C LEU A 445 11.37 9.36 3.28
N PHE A 446 10.90 10.33 4.06
CA PHE A 446 11.05 10.38 5.53
C PHE A 446 9.78 10.85 6.25
N GLN A 447 9.58 10.42 7.50
CA GLN A 447 8.44 10.79 8.36
C GLN A 447 8.76 12.02 9.23
N VAL A 448 8.97 13.19 8.61
CA VAL A 448 9.49 14.39 9.31
C VAL A 448 8.46 15.03 10.28
N HIS A 449 7.23 14.54 10.28
CA HIS A 449 6.15 14.91 11.19
C HIS A 449 5.41 13.66 11.69
N PHE A 450 4.77 13.73 12.86
CA PHE A 450 4.00 12.61 13.41
C PHE A 450 2.60 12.47 12.81
N PHE A 451 1.98 13.58 12.37
CA PHE A 451 0.57 13.63 12.00
C PHE A 451 0.32 14.37 10.67
N THR A 452 -0.84 14.09 10.05
CA THR A 452 -1.42 14.89 8.96
C THR A 452 -2.77 15.45 9.39
N VAL A 453 -2.97 16.74 9.17
CA VAL A 453 -4.26 17.42 9.28
C VAL A 453 -4.91 17.50 7.89
N PHE A 454 -6.18 17.12 7.82
CA PHE A 454 -7.01 17.28 6.62
C PHE A 454 -7.86 18.56 6.74
N PRO A 455 -7.99 19.38 5.68
CA PRO A 455 -8.88 20.54 5.67
C PRO A 455 -10.36 20.12 5.49
N ASP A 456 -11.27 21.10 5.37
CA ASP A 456 -12.68 20.80 5.09
C ASP A 456 -12.86 20.08 3.74
N LEU A 457 -13.61 18.97 3.79
CA LEU A 457 -13.93 18.10 2.66
C LEU A 457 -15.41 18.21 2.27
N SER A 458 -16.02 19.40 2.45
CA SER A 458 -17.41 19.68 2.02
C SER A 458 -17.60 19.86 0.52
N PHE A 459 -16.51 19.97 -0.26
CA PHE A 459 -16.49 20.18 -1.73
C PHE A 459 -17.25 21.44 -2.24
N LYS A 460 -17.62 22.37 -1.36
CA LYS A 460 -18.23 23.66 -1.75
C LYS A 460 -17.23 24.67 -2.34
N THR A 461 -15.94 24.45 -2.08
CA THR A 461 -14.76 25.17 -2.58
C THR A 461 -13.68 24.15 -2.93
N GLU A 462 -12.51 24.59 -3.43
CA GLU A 462 -11.36 23.68 -3.51
C GLU A 462 -10.97 23.27 -2.09
N PRO A 463 -10.95 21.97 -1.74
CA PRO A 463 -10.32 21.54 -0.50
C PRO A 463 -8.82 21.82 -0.61
N GLU A 464 -8.25 22.49 0.39
CA GLU A 464 -6.80 22.75 0.43
C GLU A 464 -5.98 21.44 0.42
N PRO A 465 -4.68 21.46 0.11
CA PRO A 465 -3.84 20.29 0.35
C PRO A 465 -3.78 19.98 1.87
N PRO A 466 -3.71 18.70 2.27
CA PRO A 466 -3.41 18.34 3.66
C PRO A 466 -2.01 18.85 4.05
N TYR A 467 -1.82 19.11 5.34
CA TYR A 467 -0.54 19.58 5.88
C TYR A 467 -0.08 18.71 7.07
N CYS A 468 1.23 18.71 7.30
CA CYS A 468 1.87 17.88 8.31
C CYS A 468 1.93 18.64 9.65
N GLU A 469 1.74 17.93 10.77
CA GLU A 469 1.69 18.51 12.12
C GLU A 469 2.59 17.72 13.08
N LYS A 470 3.14 18.43 14.08
CA LYS A 470 4.05 17.94 15.11
C LYS A 470 5.33 17.34 14.51
N PHE A 471 6.35 18.18 14.35
CA PHE A 471 7.67 17.82 13.82
C PHE A 471 8.35 16.70 14.63
N ASP A 472 9.03 15.78 13.95
CA ASP A 472 9.85 14.73 14.58
C ASP A 472 11.35 14.99 14.40
N MET A 473 12.04 15.12 15.53
CA MET A 473 13.49 15.33 15.60
C MET A 473 14.29 14.08 15.24
N GLU A 474 13.79 12.87 15.53
CA GLU A 474 14.47 11.62 15.22
C GLU A 474 14.37 11.31 13.72
N SER A 475 13.17 11.38 13.14
CA SER A 475 12.99 11.19 11.69
C SER A 475 13.62 12.30 10.85
N PHE A 476 13.83 13.51 11.39
CA PHE A 476 14.67 14.51 10.72
C PHE A 476 16.17 14.18 10.82
N GLN A 477 16.65 13.58 11.92
CA GLN A 477 18.02 13.06 12.00
C GLN A 477 18.26 11.97 10.94
N GLN A 478 17.28 11.09 10.69
CA GLN A 478 17.32 10.10 9.60
C GLN A 478 17.52 10.79 8.23
N ALA A 479 16.74 11.84 7.93
CA ALA A 479 16.89 12.61 6.69
C ALA A 479 18.27 13.30 6.57
N GLN A 480 18.78 13.90 7.65
CA GLN A 480 20.12 14.47 7.68
C GLN A 480 21.23 13.42 7.57
N THR A 481 20.99 12.18 8.00
CA THR A 481 21.95 11.07 7.87
C THR A 481 22.10 10.62 6.41
N MET A 482 21.05 10.74 5.59
CA MET A 482 21.19 10.59 4.14
C MET A 482 22.03 11.70 3.51
N ALA A 483 21.82 12.96 3.92
CA ALA A 483 22.62 14.09 3.44
C ALA A 483 24.10 13.95 3.87
N PHE A 484 24.37 13.52 5.11
CA PHE A 484 25.70 13.21 5.61
C PHE A 484 26.40 12.11 4.79
N ALA A 485 25.74 10.97 4.58
CA ALA A 485 26.35 9.85 3.84
C ALA A 485 26.71 10.27 2.40
N ILE A 486 25.90 11.12 1.76
CA ILE A 486 26.19 11.68 0.44
C ILE A 486 27.38 12.67 0.48
N ASP A 487 27.44 13.56 1.49
CA ASP A 487 28.55 14.47 1.72
C ASP A 487 29.89 13.74 2.01
N GLU A 488 29.83 12.59 2.68
CA GLU A 488 30.97 11.71 2.96
C GLU A 488 31.44 10.94 1.72
N ILE A 489 30.51 10.33 0.97
CA ILE A 489 30.80 9.62 -0.28
C ILE A 489 31.45 10.57 -1.31
N ASN A 490 30.92 11.78 -1.46
CA ASN A 490 31.47 12.82 -2.35
C ASN A 490 32.90 13.27 -1.99
N LYS A 491 33.41 12.91 -0.80
CA LYS A 491 34.77 13.20 -0.33
C LYS A 491 35.70 11.98 -0.41
N ASN A 492 35.18 10.80 -0.72
CA ASN A 492 35.96 9.56 -0.78
C ASN A 492 36.54 9.37 -2.19
N PRO A 493 37.88 9.52 -2.40
CA PRO A 493 38.47 9.40 -3.74
C PRO A 493 38.42 7.97 -4.32
N ASN A 494 38.04 6.97 -3.52
CA ASN A 494 37.96 5.58 -3.95
C ASN A 494 36.55 5.15 -4.38
N LEU A 495 35.50 5.87 -3.98
CA LEU A 495 34.10 5.53 -4.25
C LEU A 495 33.49 6.64 -5.11
N LEU A 496 32.93 6.26 -6.28
CA LEU A 496 32.42 7.19 -7.30
C LEU A 496 33.41 8.31 -7.72
N PRO A 497 34.69 8.01 -8.04
CA PRO A 497 35.66 9.04 -8.42
C PRO A 497 35.23 9.85 -9.65
N ASN A 498 35.24 11.18 -9.50
CA ASN A 498 34.79 12.18 -10.49
C ASN A 498 33.27 12.24 -10.75
N ILE A 499 32.43 11.64 -9.89
CA ILE A 499 30.98 11.70 -9.99
C ILE A 499 30.40 12.15 -8.64
N THR A 500 29.63 13.23 -8.65
CA THR A 500 28.97 13.76 -7.45
C THR A 500 27.57 13.21 -7.28
N LEU A 501 27.25 12.76 -6.07
CA LEU A 501 25.89 12.44 -5.65
C LEU A 501 25.19 13.71 -5.14
N GLY A 502 24.03 14.00 -5.73
CA GLY A 502 23.03 14.93 -5.21
C GLY A 502 21.88 14.20 -4.53
N TYR A 503 20.96 14.94 -3.92
CA TYR A 503 19.77 14.37 -3.29
C TYR A 503 18.51 15.21 -3.49
N HIS A 504 17.38 14.52 -3.45
CA HIS A 504 16.06 15.12 -3.29
C HIS A 504 15.28 14.35 -2.23
N LEU A 505 15.18 14.92 -1.03
CA LEU A 505 14.51 14.32 0.12
C LEU A 505 13.11 14.95 0.27
N SER A 506 12.09 14.15 0.58
CA SER A 506 10.72 14.61 0.77
C SER A 506 10.08 14.03 2.04
N ASP A 507 9.31 14.88 2.71
CA ASP A 507 8.43 14.51 3.82
C ASP A 507 7.20 13.74 3.31
N ASN A 508 6.98 12.55 3.86
CA ASN A 508 5.87 11.69 3.49
C ASN A 508 4.60 11.95 4.32
N CYS A 509 4.66 12.84 5.32
CA CYS A 509 3.54 13.28 6.15
C CYS A 509 2.82 12.16 6.94
N VAL A 510 3.40 10.95 7.05
CA VAL A 510 2.76 9.72 7.57
C VAL A 510 1.44 9.38 6.87
N ARG A 511 1.36 9.63 5.55
CA ARG A 511 0.17 9.31 4.74
C ARG A 511 0.52 8.71 3.39
N LEU A 512 -0.07 7.55 3.10
CA LEU A 512 0.09 6.79 1.85
C LEU A 512 0.04 7.68 0.59
N GLY A 513 -0.98 8.52 0.46
CA GLY A 513 -1.11 9.42 -0.70
C GLY A 513 0.04 10.43 -0.83
N MET A 514 0.53 10.99 0.28
CA MET A 514 1.63 11.97 0.29
C MET A 514 2.97 11.29 0.02
N ALA A 515 3.24 10.16 0.66
CA ALA A 515 4.40 9.30 0.41
C ALA A 515 4.50 8.87 -1.07
N PHE A 516 3.41 8.33 -1.61
CA PHE A 516 3.34 7.88 -2.99
C PHE A 516 3.49 9.06 -3.97
N ARG A 517 2.85 10.21 -3.66
CA ARG A 517 3.01 11.43 -4.44
C ARG A 517 4.48 11.88 -4.51
N ALA A 518 5.17 11.89 -3.38
CA ALA A 518 6.59 12.23 -3.32
C ALA A 518 7.42 11.27 -4.18
N ALA A 519 7.22 9.96 -4.03
CA ALA A 519 7.88 8.93 -4.84
C ALA A 519 7.71 9.13 -6.35
N ILE A 520 6.48 9.39 -6.82
CA ILE A 520 6.22 9.71 -8.24
C ILE A 520 6.96 10.98 -8.67
N SER A 521 6.95 12.02 -7.84
CA SER A 521 7.61 13.30 -8.15
C SER A 521 9.13 13.20 -8.21
N LEU A 522 9.73 12.27 -7.46
CA LEU A 522 11.17 11.96 -7.50
C LEU A 522 11.55 11.26 -8.82
N VAL A 523 10.76 10.29 -9.28
CA VAL A 523 11.07 9.54 -10.52
C VAL A 523 10.65 10.26 -11.80
N SER A 524 9.73 11.22 -11.74
CA SER A 524 9.37 12.05 -12.90
C SER A 524 10.22 13.32 -13.03
N GLY A 525 10.80 13.80 -11.92
CA GLY A 525 11.48 15.09 -11.85
C GLY A 525 10.54 16.32 -11.84
N THR A 526 9.20 16.14 -11.76
CA THR A 526 8.24 17.22 -12.06
C THR A 526 7.67 17.95 -10.83
N GLU A 527 8.47 18.80 -10.17
CA GLU A 527 8.03 19.53 -8.95
C GLU A 527 7.34 20.89 -9.21
N LYS A 528 7.88 21.77 -10.08
CA LYS A 528 7.23 23.06 -10.46
C LYS A 528 7.67 23.64 -11.82
N SER A 529 6.71 24.32 -12.46
CA SER A 529 6.88 25.43 -13.42
C SER A 529 7.81 25.20 -14.61
N PHE A 530 7.31 24.46 -15.60
CA PHE A 530 7.91 24.40 -16.93
C PHE A 530 7.93 25.80 -17.58
N SER A 531 9.12 26.35 -17.82
CA SER A 531 9.31 27.62 -18.54
C SER A 531 9.29 27.46 -20.06
N ASN A 532 9.53 26.23 -20.54
CA ASN A 532 9.55 25.84 -21.94
C ASN A 532 8.57 24.68 -22.19
N LEU A 533 8.13 24.50 -23.44
CA LEU A 533 7.12 23.50 -23.84
C LEU A 533 7.49 22.04 -23.52
N ASN A 534 8.77 21.75 -23.29
CA ASN A 534 9.32 20.38 -23.20
C ASN A 534 9.07 19.67 -21.85
N CYS A 535 8.35 20.28 -20.91
CA CYS A 535 8.04 19.73 -19.58
C CYS A 535 9.23 19.17 -18.76
N THR A 536 10.41 19.77 -18.91
CA THR A 536 11.63 19.43 -18.16
C THR A 536 11.65 20.02 -16.75
N GLY A 537 11.85 19.18 -15.72
CA GLY A 537 12.20 19.56 -14.36
C GLY A 537 13.64 19.13 -13.97
N PRO A 538 14.00 19.09 -12.67
CA PRO A 538 15.24 18.44 -12.20
C PRO A 538 15.36 16.98 -12.68
N PRO A 539 16.58 16.41 -12.73
CA PRO A 539 16.80 15.04 -13.18
C PRO A 539 15.97 14.02 -12.38
N PRO A 540 15.39 12.99 -13.03
CA PRO A 540 14.71 11.91 -12.33
C PRO A 540 15.70 11.10 -11.49
N VAL A 541 15.31 10.71 -10.28
CA VAL A 541 16.22 9.98 -9.38
C VAL A 541 16.51 8.56 -9.87
N VAL A 542 17.75 8.10 -9.69
CA VAL A 542 18.18 6.76 -10.15
C VAL A 542 17.76 5.64 -9.19
N GLY A 543 17.39 6.00 -7.96
CA GLY A 543 16.89 5.11 -6.90
C GLY A 543 16.35 5.92 -5.72
N ILE A 544 15.60 5.26 -4.83
CA ILE A 544 14.96 5.86 -3.66
C ILE A 544 15.44 5.18 -2.37
N VAL A 545 15.74 5.97 -1.33
CA VAL A 545 15.92 5.53 0.05
C VAL A 545 14.63 5.78 0.84
N GLY A 546 14.16 4.79 1.59
CA GLY A 546 12.79 4.78 2.14
C GLY A 546 11.79 4.15 1.15
N ASP A 547 10.48 4.23 1.37
CA ASP A 547 9.78 4.82 2.52
C ASP A 547 10.02 4.00 3.81
N PRO A 548 10.03 4.61 5.01
CA PRO A 548 10.11 3.85 6.27
C PRO A 548 8.92 2.93 6.54
N SER A 549 7.69 3.26 6.12
CA SER A 549 6.53 2.42 6.44
C SER A 549 6.24 1.36 5.37
N SER A 550 5.72 0.22 5.81
CA SER A 550 5.31 -0.90 4.95
C SER A 550 4.22 -0.51 3.95
N THR A 551 3.12 0.11 4.38
CA THR A 551 2.00 0.48 3.49
C THR A 551 2.40 1.41 2.32
N PRO A 552 3.12 2.53 2.54
CA PRO A 552 3.70 3.29 1.44
C PRO A 552 4.67 2.47 0.58
N SER A 553 5.57 1.70 1.18
CA SER A 553 6.56 0.90 0.45
C SER A 553 5.92 -0.12 -0.49
N ILE A 554 4.85 -0.79 -0.06
CA ILE A 554 4.04 -1.72 -0.85
C ILE A 554 3.45 -1.03 -2.07
N ALA A 555 2.75 0.09 -1.87
CA ALA A 555 2.10 0.81 -2.96
C ALA A 555 3.12 1.39 -3.95
N ILE A 556 4.16 2.06 -3.44
CA ILE A 556 5.24 2.66 -4.24
C ILE A 556 5.95 1.57 -5.06
N SER A 557 6.34 0.45 -4.44
CA SER A 557 7.01 -0.65 -5.13
C SER A 557 6.13 -1.33 -6.17
N SER A 558 4.81 -1.43 -5.93
CA SER A 558 3.86 -2.01 -6.89
C SER A 558 3.75 -1.23 -8.21
N VAL A 559 4.07 0.06 -8.21
CA VAL A 559 3.96 0.95 -9.38
C VAL A 559 5.34 1.30 -9.93
N LEU A 560 6.29 1.71 -9.09
CA LEU A 560 7.66 1.96 -9.50
C LEU A 560 8.41 0.69 -9.93
N GLY A 561 7.99 -0.48 -9.43
CA GLY A 561 8.46 -1.79 -9.88
C GLY A 561 8.05 -2.17 -11.30
N LEU A 562 7.10 -1.46 -11.92
CA LEU A 562 6.83 -1.55 -13.37
C LEU A 562 7.92 -0.82 -14.18
N PHE A 563 8.39 0.31 -13.66
CA PHE A 563 9.49 1.11 -14.22
C PHE A 563 10.87 0.64 -13.72
N ARG A 564 10.89 -0.43 -12.91
CA ARG A 564 12.07 -1.10 -12.36
C ARG A 564 12.99 -0.17 -11.55
N VAL A 565 12.43 0.86 -10.91
CA VAL A 565 13.21 1.79 -10.06
C VAL A 565 13.64 1.08 -8.78
N PRO A 566 14.93 1.08 -8.41
CA PRO A 566 15.40 0.49 -7.16
C PRO A 566 14.92 1.33 -5.97
N ILE A 567 14.36 0.63 -4.99
CA ILE A 567 13.89 1.18 -3.72
C ILE A 567 14.64 0.46 -2.61
N VAL A 568 15.34 1.19 -1.75
CA VAL A 568 16.04 0.65 -0.58
C VAL A 568 15.41 1.24 0.68
N SER A 569 14.42 0.54 1.23
CA SER A 569 13.82 0.98 2.49
C SER A 569 14.79 0.75 3.65
N TYR A 570 14.84 1.72 4.57
CA TYR A 570 15.63 1.63 5.79
C TYR A 570 14.81 1.11 6.99
N TYR A 571 13.48 0.99 6.87
CA TYR A 571 12.59 0.67 7.99
C TYR A 571 11.32 -0.15 7.66
N ALA A 572 11.00 -0.45 6.40
CA ALA A 572 9.78 -1.19 6.04
C ALA A 572 9.96 -2.71 6.21
N THR A 573 9.51 -3.23 7.34
CA THR A 573 9.77 -4.62 7.80
C THR A 573 8.79 -5.68 7.30
N CYS A 574 7.61 -5.33 6.76
CA CYS A 574 6.56 -6.32 6.44
C CYS A 574 7.10 -7.53 5.67
N SER A 575 6.76 -8.75 6.13
CA SER A 575 7.14 -10.00 5.46
C SER A 575 6.61 -10.10 4.04
N CYS A 576 5.47 -9.45 3.76
CA CYS A 576 4.89 -9.31 2.43
C CYS A 576 5.85 -8.71 1.38
N LEU A 577 6.74 -7.78 1.78
CA LEU A 577 7.66 -7.09 0.87
C LEU A 577 8.80 -7.99 0.34
N SER A 578 9.01 -9.17 0.94
CA SER A 578 10.02 -10.16 0.50
C SER A 578 9.68 -10.85 -0.83
N ASP A 579 8.45 -10.72 -1.35
CA ASP A 579 8.02 -11.36 -2.60
C ASP A 579 8.63 -10.66 -3.83
N ARG A 580 9.69 -11.25 -4.41
CA ARG A 580 10.34 -10.77 -5.64
C ARG A 580 9.42 -10.73 -6.87
N LYS A 581 8.32 -11.50 -6.91
CA LYS A 581 7.36 -11.47 -8.03
C LYS A 581 6.51 -10.20 -7.97
N LYS A 582 6.06 -9.82 -6.76
CA LYS A 582 5.32 -8.57 -6.50
C LYS A 582 6.24 -7.34 -6.52
N TYR A 583 7.42 -7.41 -5.90
CA TYR A 583 8.29 -6.27 -5.62
C TYR A 583 9.74 -6.44 -6.17
N PRO A 584 9.92 -6.65 -7.49
CA PRO A 584 11.19 -7.07 -8.08
C PRO A 584 12.34 -6.07 -8.01
N SER A 585 12.10 -4.81 -7.63
CA SER A 585 13.12 -3.77 -7.43
C SER A 585 13.13 -3.18 -6.00
N PHE A 586 12.40 -3.79 -5.06
CA PHE A 586 12.49 -3.45 -3.63
C PHE A 586 13.66 -4.18 -2.96
N PHE A 587 14.30 -3.51 -2.00
CA PHE A 587 15.36 -4.00 -1.13
C PHE A 587 15.24 -3.29 0.22
N ARG A 588 15.84 -3.82 1.27
CA ARG A 588 15.85 -3.15 2.58
C ARG A 588 17.07 -3.43 3.43
N THR A 589 17.53 -2.41 4.17
CA THR A 589 18.69 -2.50 5.08
C THR A 589 18.30 -2.88 6.52
N ILE A 590 17.04 -3.29 6.70
CA ILE A 590 16.39 -3.80 7.91
C ILE A 590 15.90 -5.25 7.67
N PRO A 591 15.84 -6.14 8.69
CA PRO A 591 15.30 -7.49 8.52
C PRO A 591 13.79 -7.53 8.26
N SER A 592 13.29 -8.71 7.88
CA SER A 592 11.87 -9.01 7.71
C SER A 592 11.15 -9.27 9.06
N ASP A 593 9.89 -8.87 9.18
CA ASP A 593 9.04 -9.16 10.34
C ASP A 593 8.87 -10.66 10.59
N ALA A 594 9.03 -11.50 9.56
CA ALA A 594 9.05 -12.95 9.71
C ALA A 594 10.20 -13.45 10.62
N PHE A 595 11.24 -12.64 10.85
CA PHE A 595 12.26 -12.88 11.88
C PHE A 595 11.88 -12.22 13.22
N GLN A 596 11.32 -11.01 13.23
CA GLN A 596 10.87 -10.31 14.44
C GLN A 596 9.80 -11.11 15.23
N VAL A 597 8.79 -11.62 14.51
CA VAL A 597 7.71 -12.42 15.08
C VAL A 597 8.24 -13.70 15.72
N ARG A 598 9.08 -14.46 14.99
CA ARG A 598 9.74 -15.66 15.50
C ARG A 598 10.60 -15.35 16.74
N ALA A 599 11.33 -14.23 16.74
CA ALA A 599 12.15 -13.77 17.86
C ALA A 599 11.31 -13.48 19.12
N MET A 600 10.19 -12.76 18.98
CA MET A 600 9.26 -12.55 20.09
C MET A 600 8.69 -13.85 20.63
N VAL A 601 8.27 -14.77 19.76
CA VAL A 601 7.72 -16.07 20.18
C VAL A 601 8.79 -16.95 20.84
N GLN A 602 10.08 -16.84 20.49
CA GLN A 602 11.15 -17.47 21.28
C GLN A 602 11.29 -16.87 22.68
N ILE A 603 11.12 -15.56 22.87
CA ILE A 603 11.11 -14.93 24.20
C ILE A 603 9.91 -15.45 25.03
N LEU A 604 8.74 -15.59 24.41
CA LEU A 604 7.56 -16.20 25.06
C LEU A 604 7.83 -17.66 25.47
N ARG A 605 8.40 -18.46 24.57
CA ARG A 605 8.81 -19.86 24.83
C ARG A 605 9.82 -19.96 25.97
N HIS A 606 10.81 -19.07 26.03
CA HIS A 606 11.86 -19.04 27.06
C HIS A 606 11.29 -18.83 28.47
N PHE A 607 10.41 -17.83 28.65
CA PHE A 607 9.79 -17.56 29.95
C PHE A 607 8.52 -18.39 30.23
N GLY A 608 8.14 -19.30 29.33
CA GLY A 608 6.93 -20.13 29.46
C GLY A 608 5.62 -19.32 29.43
N TRP A 609 5.60 -18.17 28.76
CA TRP A 609 4.41 -17.33 28.64
C TRP A 609 3.52 -17.83 27.50
N THR A 610 2.31 -18.25 27.86
CA THR A 610 1.37 -18.94 26.98
C THR A 610 0.07 -18.17 26.78
N TRP A 611 -0.26 -17.28 27.72
CA TRP A 611 -1.50 -16.50 27.72
C TRP A 611 -1.23 -15.00 27.55
N VAL A 612 -1.13 -14.56 26.29
CA VAL A 612 -0.67 -13.21 25.92
C VAL A 612 -1.75 -12.41 25.19
N GLY A 613 -1.84 -11.12 25.45
CA GLY A 613 -2.62 -10.16 24.66
C GLY A 613 -1.84 -9.69 23.43
N LEU A 614 -2.56 -9.30 22.37
CA LEU A 614 -1.99 -8.78 21.13
C LEU A 614 -2.64 -7.44 20.74
N ILE A 615 -1.81 -6.45 20.43
CA ILE A 615 -2.23 -5.11 19.97
C ILE A 615 -1.43 -4.72 18.72
N TYR A 616 -2.06 -4.13 17.71
CA TYR A 616 -1.37 -3.75 16.48
C TYR A 616 -1.99 -2.56 15.74
N SER A 617 -1.22 -1.94 14.84
CA SER A 617 -1.68 -0.82 14.01
C SER A 617 -2.59 -1.26 12.85
N ASP A 618 -3.52 -0.38 12.47
CA ASP A 618 -4.36 -0.48 11.26
C ASP A 618 -3.55 -0.09 9.99
N ASP A 619 -2.49 -0.85 9.73
CA ASP A 619 -1.61 -0.75 8.56
C ASP A 619 -0.92 -2.10 8.23
N ASP A 620 -0.29 -2.20 7.06
CA ASP A 620 0.34 -3.44 6.58
C ASP A 620 1.52 -3.91 7.44
N TYR A 621 2.04 -3.07 8.34
CA TYR A 621 3.02 -3.48 9.34
C TYR A 621 2.34 -4.26 10.46
N GLY A 622 1.43 -3.60 11.18
CA GLY A 622 0.74 -4.21 12.33
C GLY A 622 -0.05 -5.45 11.93
N ILE A 623 -0.74 -5.40 10.79
CA ILE A 623 -1.64 -6.46 10.33
C ILE A 623 -0.90 -7.76 9.98
N TYR A 624 0.10 -7.72 9.09
CA TYR A 624 0.83 -8.93 8.69
C TYR A 624 1.68 -9.50 9.84
N ALA A 625 2.24 -8.63 10.70
CA ALA A 625 2.97 -9.07 11.88
C ALA A 625 2.04 -9.76 12.90
N ALA A 626 0.84 -9.21 13.15
CA ALA A 626 -0.16 -9.83 14.03
C ALA A 626 -0.67 -11.19 13.50
N GLN A 627 -0.92 -11.31 12.19
CA GLN A 627 -1.30 -12.58 11.56
C GLN A 627 -0.19 -13.63 11.70
N SER A 628 1.06 -13.28 11.37
CA SER A 628 2.22 -14.16 11.52
C SER A 628 2.45 -14.56 12.98
N PHE A 629 2.23 -13.64 13.92
CA PHE A 629 2.36 -13.92 15.36
C PHE A 629 1.27 -14.88 15.87
N GLN A 630 0.01 -14.74 15.42
CA GLN A 630 -1.04 -15.72 15.72
C GLN A 630 -0.69 -17.11 15.18
N GLN A 631 -0.09 -17.20 14.00
CA GLN A 631 0.36 -18.48 13.41
C GLN A 631 1.52 -19.12 14.20
N GLU A 632 2.56 -18.36 14.58
CA GLU A 632 3.67 -18.88 15.40
C GLU A 632 3.26 -19.25 16.83
N MET A 633 2.24 -18.58 17.39
CA MET A 633 1.61 -19.00 18.66
C MET A 633 0.81 -20.30 18.50
N GLN A 634 0.08 -20.48 17.39
CA GLN A 634 -0.62 -21.74 17.09
C GLN A 634 0.37 -22.90 16.86
N LEU A 635 1.53 -22.64 16.23
CA LEU A 635 2.63 -23.60 16.11
C LEU A 635 3.32 -23.90 17.46
N PHE A 636 3.28 -22.96 18.41
CA PHE A 636 3.65 -23.18 19.82
C PHE A 636 2.53 -23.93 20.61
N GLY A 637 1.36 -24.17 20.02
CA GLY A 637 0.24 -24.89 20.63
C GLY A 637 -0.69 -24.01 21.50
N HIS A 638 -0.61 -22.68 21.36
CA HIS A 638 -1.31 -21.72 22.21
C HIS A 638 -2.07 -20.66 21.38
N CYS A 639 -2.98 -19.93 22.06
CA CYS A 639 -3.79 -18.87 21.46
C CYS A 639 -3.56 -17.55 22.20
N VAL A 640 -3.78 -16.42 21.51
CA VAL A 640 -3.81 -15.10 22.15
C VAL A 640 -5.10 -14.90 22.95
N ALA A 641 -4.99 -14.22 24.09
CA ALA A 641 -6.09 -13.95 25.02
C ALA A 641 -7.07 -12.88 24.52
N PHE A 642 -6.55 -11.92 23.74
CA PHE A 642 -7.30 -10.90 22.99
C PHE A 642 -6.44 -10.42 21.82
N SER A 643 -7.07 -9.82 20.81
CA SER A 643 -6.41 -9.33 19.60
C SER A 643 -7.07 -8.03 19.15
N GLU A 644 -6.39 -6.90 19.32
CA GLU A 644 -7.00 -5.56 19.20
C GLU A 644 -6.25 -4.64 18.23
N ILE A 645 -7.00 -3.85 17.46
CA ILE A 645 -6.47 -2.95 16.43
C ILE A 645 -6.54 -1.49 16.92
N LEU A 646 -5.45 -0.75 16.80
CA LEU A 646 -5.36 0.67 17.15
C LEU A 646 -6.08 1.54 16.10
N PRO A 647 -7.01 2.43 16.50
CA PRO A 647 -7.81 3.22 15.55
C PRO A 647 -6.97 4.33 14.88
N HIS A 648 -6.95 4.32 13.54
CA HIS A 648 -6.17 5.27 12.73
C HIS A 648 -6.53 6.76 12.93
N ASP A 649 -7.73 7.05 13.44
CA ASP A 649 -8.23 8.41 13.69
C ASP A 649 -8.26 8.82 15.17
N ASN A 650 -7.61 8.04 16.04
CA ASN A 650 -7.51 8.24 17.49
C ASN A 650 -8.87 8.29 18.22
N ASN A 651 -9.89 7.57 17.73
CA ASN A 651 -11.22 7.56 18.34
C ASN A 651 -11.19 7.09 19.81
N HIS A 652 -11.40 8.03 20.74
CA HIS A 652 -11.43 7.79 22.18
C HIS A 652 -12.37 6.66 22.61
N ARG A 653 -13.49 6.43 21.93
CA ARG A 653 -14.42 5.33 22.28
C ARG A 653 -13.77 3.96 22.07
N ASP A 654 -13.05 3.82 20.96
CA ASP A 654 -12.39 2.56 20.61
C ASP A 654 -11.13 2.36 21.46
N ILE A 655 -10.41 3.43 21.79
CA ILE A 655 -9.30 3.40 22.76
C ILE A 655 -9.80 2.96 24.16
N HIS A 656 -10.89 3.55 24.68
CA HIS A 656 -11.49 3.12 25.95
C HIS A 656 -11.95 1.65 25.90
N ARG A 657 -12.50 1.18 24.76
CA ARG A 657 -12.90 -0.22 24.56
C ARG A 657 -11.69 -1.16 24.64
N ILE A 658 -10.58 -0.82 23.99
CA ILE A 658 -9.34 -1.62 24.01
C ILE A 658 -8.77 -1.69 25.44
N ILE A 659 -8.73 -0.56 26.16
CA ILE A 659 -8.29 -0.54 27.57
C ILE A 659 -9.20 -1.41 28.45
N GLY A 660 -10.52 -1.35 28.26
CA GLY A 660 -11.47 -2.23 28.96
C GLY A 660 -11.24 -3.72 28.68
N MET A 661 -10.89 -4.09 27.44
CA MET A 661 -10.54 -5.47 27.06
C MET A 661 -9.22 -5.94 27.71
N ILE A 662 -8.19 -5.08 27.73
CA ILE A 662 -6.93 -5.36 28.44
C ILE A 662 -7.19 -5.55 29.94
N GLN A 663 -7.95 -4.65 30.56
CA GLN A 663 -8.30 -4.71 31.98
C GLN A 663 -9.08 -5.97 32.35
N ALA A 664 -10.07 -6.36 31.54
CA ALA A 664 -10.88 -7.56 31.74
C ALA A 664 -10.10 -8.87 31.50
N SER A 665 -8.99 -8.83 30.75
CA SER A 665 -8.17 -10.02 30.47
C SER A 665 -7.20 -10.35 31.61
N THR A 666 -7.08 -11.65 31.90
CA THR A 666 -6.08 -12.22 32.81
C THR A 666 -4.66 -12.22 32.25
N ALA A 667 -4.49 -12.04 30.93
CA ALA A 667 -3.18 -12.00 30.28
C ALA A 667 -2.40 -10.76 30.73
N ARG A 668 -1.31 -10.95 31.48
CA ARG A 668 -0.45 -9.82 31.91
C ARG A 668 0.56 -9.42 30.84
N VAL A 669 0.99 -10.37 30.01
CA VAL A 669 1.89 -10.10 28.87
C VAL A 669 1.08 -9.53 27.70
N VAL A 670 1.53 -8.42 27.12
CA VAL A 670 0.89 -7.75 25.99
C VAL A 670 1.95 -7.47 24.91
N VAL A 671 1.80 -8.13 23.75
CA VAL A 671 2.67 -7.96 22.59
C VAL A 671 2.10 -6.86 21.69
N VAL A 672 2.93 -5.91 21.26
CA VAL A 672 2.48 -4.74 20.50
C VAL A 672 3.30 -4.54 19.22
N PHE A 673 2.66 -4.73 18.07
CA PHE A 673 3.19 -4.44 16.73
C PHE A 673 2.61 -3.13 16.19
N SER A 674 3.24 -2.01 16.52
CA SER A 674 2.75 -0.68 16.13
C SER A 674 3.90 0.30 15.92
N THR A 675 3.73 1.26 15.01
CA THR A 675 4.55 2.46 15.01
C THR A 675 4.19 3.36 16.18
N SER A 676 5.10 4.26 16.55
CA SER A 676 4.93 5.15 17.70
C SER A 676 3.77 6.16 17.56
N SER A 677 3.38 6.52 16.34
CA SER A 677 2.27 7.48 16.11
C SER A 677 0.90 6.89 16.46
N PHE A 678 0.65 5.61 16.16
CA PHE A 678 -0.62 4.93 16.48
C PHE A 678 -0.74 4.47 17.94
N LEU A 679 0.39 4.19 18.61
CA LEU A 679 0.38 3.67 19.98
C LEU A 679 0.30 4.78 21.05
N LEU A 680 0.73 6.00 20.74
CA LEU A 680 0.68 7.15 21.68
C LEU A 680 -0.71 7.38 22.32
N PRO A 681 -1.84 7.42 21.58
CA PRO A 681 -3.17 7.65 22.17
C PRO A 681 -3.60 6.56 23.15
N LEU A 682 -3.22 5.31 22.91
CA LEU A 682 -3.46 4.22 23.86
C LEU A 682 -2.65 4.44 25.15
N MET A 683 -1.38 4.85 25.02
CA MET A 683 -0.51 5.07 26.18
C MET A 683 -0.90 6.31 27.00
N ASP A 684 -1.45 7.35 26.38
CA ASP A 684 -2.10 8.44 27.10
C ASP A 684 -3.28 7.95 27.96
N GLU A 685 -4.09 7.02 27.43
CA GLU A 685 -5.22 6.45 28.16
C GLU A 685 -4.81 5.40 29.23
N VAL A 686 -3.72 4.65 29.01
CA VAL A 686 -3.08 3.80 30.04
C VAL A 686 -2.72 4.63 31.28
N VAL A 687 -2.16 5.83 31.08
CA VAL A 687 -1.87 6.78 32.17
C VAL A 687 -3.16 7.35 32.77
N SER A 688 -4.13 7.74 31.92
CA SER A 688 -5.45 8.28 32.32
C SER A 688 -6.19 7.35 33.31
N GLN A 689 -6.19 6.04 33.03
CA GLN A 689 -6.83 5.03 33.87
C GLN A 689 -5.88 4.37 34.89
N ASN A 690 -4.62 4.84 35.00
CA ASN A 690 -3.61 4.32 35.93
C ASN A 690 -3.40 2.79 35.81
N MET A 691 -3.36 2.25 34.59
CA MET A 691 -3.33 0.81 34.32
C MET A 691 -1.91 0.22 34.46
N THR A 692 -1.54 -0.23 35.65
CA THR A 692 -0.26 -0.87 35.97
C THR A 692 -0.30 -2.41 35.83
N GLY A 693 0.83 -3.08 36.07
CA GLY A 693 0.90 -4.54 36.25
C GLY A 693 0.89 -5.39 34.97
N ARG A 694 1.06 -4.77 33.79
CA ARG A 694 1.23 -5.47 32.51
C ARG A 694 2.72 -5.52 32.12
N GLN A 695 3.11 -6.59 31.43
CA GLN A 695 4.42 -6.77 30.83
C GLN A 695 4.31 -6.53 29.33
N TRP A 696 4.92 -5.46 28.84
CA TRP A 696 4.89 -5.13 27.42
C TRP A 696 6.04 -5.84 26.67
N ILE A 697 5.74 -6.28 25.45
CA ILE A 697 6.73 -6.71 24.46
C ILE A 697 6.58 -5.78 23.25
N ALA A 698 7.64 -5.01 22.97
CA ALA A 698 7.64 -3.94 21.99
C ALA A 698 8.30 -4.37 20.67
N SER A 699 7.63 -4.09 19.54
CA SER A 699 8.22 -4.16 18.21
C SER A 699 9.19 -3.01 17.94
N GLU A 700 10.10 -3.19 16.98
CA GLU A 700 11.22 -2.26 16.78
C GLU A 700 10.79 -0.84 16.38
N ALA A 701 9.59 -0.66 15.83
CA ALA A 701 9.01 0.64 15.47
C ALA A 701 8.52 1.49 16.66
N TRP A 702 8.61 0.96 17.89
CA TRP A 702 8.41 1.75 19.12
C TRP A 702 9.34 1.40 20.29
N ALA A 703 10.02 0.24 20.26
CA ALA A 703 10.93 -0.22 21.31
C ALA A 703 12.11 0.71 21.67
N THR A 704 12.45 1.66 20.78
CA THR A 704 13.50 2.67 21.02
C THR A 704 13.03 4.13 20.95
N ALA A 705 11.73 4.38 20.75
CA ALA A 705 11.23 5.72 20.45
C ALA A 705 11.26 6.65 21.69
N PRO A 706 12.03 7.76 21.69
CA PRO A 706 12.24 8.61 22.87
C PRO A 706 10.97 9.20 23.49
N VAL A 707 9.88 9.29 22.72
CA VAL A 707 8.58 9.81 23.18
C VAL A 707 7.99 9.01 24.35
N TYR A 708 8.35 7.74 24.50
CA TYR A 708 7.89 6.90 25.62
C TYR A 708 8.78 6.95 26.85
N HIS A 709 10.02 7.44 26.73
CA HIS A 709 11.05 7.30 27.77
C HIS A 709 10.95 8.33 28.90
N THR A 710 9.72 8.69 29.29
CA THR A 710 9.43 9.80 30.21
C THR A 710 9.13 9.33 31.64
N PRO A 711 9.39 10.16 32.67
CA PRO A 711 8.98 9.85 34.04
C PRO A 711 7.47 9.64 34.23
N ARG A 712 6.64 10.20 33.33
CA ARG A 712 5.18 9.97 33.30
C ARG A 712 4.83 8.52 32.95
N LEU A 713 5.66 7.86 32.14
CA LEU A 713 5.39 6.51 31.60
C LEU A 713 6.17 5.40 32.32
N LEU A 714 7.25 5.72 33.06
CA LEU A 714 8.02 4.76 33.84
C LEU A 714 7.17 3.81 34.72
N PRO A 715 6.10 4.25 35.43
CA PRO A 715 5.26 3.35 36.23
C PRO A 715 4.52 2.28 35.42
N PHE A 716 4.26 2.54 34.13
CA PHE A 716 3.41 1.73 33.26
C PHE A 716 4.19 0.93 32.23
N LEU A 717 5.33 1.47 31.77
CA LEU A 717 6.19 0.91 30.72
C LEU A 717 7.59 0.52 31.20
N GLY A 718 7.93 0.75 32.47
CA GLY A 718 9.12 0.15 33.08
C GLY A 718 9.09 -1.37 32.94
N GLY A 719 10.24 -1.98 32.67
CA GLY A 719 10.39 -3.42 32.48
C GLY A 719 9.95 -3.94 31.10
N THR A 720 9.47 -3.09 30.19
CA THR A 720 9.19 -3.47 28.79
C THR A 720 10.40 -4.19 28.17
N LEU A 721 10.13 -5.30 27.49
CA LEU A 721 11.11 -5.99 26.64
C LEU A 721 10.92 -5.54 25.19
N GLY A 722 11.98 -5.15 24.50
CA GLY A 722 11.90 -4.64 23.13
C GLY A 722 12.77 -5.42 22.16
N ILE A 723 12.30 -5.61 20.93
CA ILE A 723 13.14 -6.01 19.80
C ILE A 723 13.72 -4.74 19.17
N ALA A 724 15.01 -4.73 18.78
CA ALA A 724 15.59 -3.58 18.07
C ALA A 724 16.66 -3.95 17.05
N VAL A 725 16.62 -3.32 15.86
CA VAL A 725 17.65 -3.48 14.82
C VAL A 725 19.03 -3.16 15.37
N ARG A 726 20.04 -3.99 15.08
CA ARG A 726 21.44 -3.83 15.51
C ARG A 726 21.92 -2.36 15.40
N ARG A 727 22.45 -1.82 16.51
CA ARG A 727 23.08 -0.49 16.56
C ARG A 727 24.32 -0.44 15.66
N GLY A 728 24.53 0.71 15.02
CA GLY A 728 25.81 1.07 14.42
C GLY A 728 26.34 2.41 14.93
N GLU A 729 27.51 2.81 14.43
CA GLU A 729 28.11 4.12 14.70
C GLU A 729 28.52 4.78 13.38
N ILE A 730 28.35 6.11 13.30
CA ILE A 730 28.67 6.92 12.13
C ILE A 730 29.61 8.03 12.60
N GLN A 731 30.88 7.94 12.22
CA GLN A 731 31.90 8.91 12.63
C GLN A 731 31.63 10.28 11.98
N GLY A 732 31.88 11.37 12.71
CA GLY A 732 31.67 12.74 12.21
C GLY A 732 30.21 13.20 12.06
N LEU A 733 29.21 12.30 12.13
CA LEU A 733 27.79 12.66 11.97
C LEU A 733 27.34 13.72 12.99
N HIS A 734 27.73 13.61 14.27
CA HIS A 734 27.38 14.60 15.30
C HIS A 734 27.85 16.02 14.91
N ASP A 735 29.11 16.16 14.47
CA ASP A 735 29.66 17.45 14.06
C ASP A 735 29.00 17.99 12.78
N PHE A 736 28.48 17.12 11.91
CA PHE A 736 27.69 17.50 10.73
C PHE A 736 26.32 18.05 11.15
N LEU A 737 25.63 17.34 12.05
CA LEU A 737 24.32 17.75 12.60
C LEU A 737 24.40 19.10 13.34
N LEU A 738 25.52 19.43 13.99
CA LEU A 738 25.75 20.76 14.59
C LEU A 738 26.07 21.87 13.56
N ARG A 739 26.51 21.50 12.35
CA ARG A 739 26.92 22.43 11.29
C ARG A 739 25.79 22.88 10.36
N ILE A 740 24.65 22.18 10.31
CA ILE A 740 23.54 22.57 9.42
C ILE A 740 23.03 23.97 9.73
N ARG A 741 22.59 24.71 8.71
CA ARG A 741 21.99 26.05 8.84
C ARG A 741 20.76 26.16 7.94
N PRO A 742 19.76 26.98 8.30
CA PRO A 742 18.53 27.11 7.53
C PRO A 742 18.79 27.87 6.23
N SER A 743 18.11 27.46 5.15
CA SER A 743 18.26 28.06 3.83
C SER A 743 17.05 28.91 3.45
N ASN A 744 17.30 29.99 2.70
CA ASN A 744 16.26 30.81 2.08
C ASN A 744 15.70 30.18 0.79
N GLU A 745 16.31 29.10 0.27
CA GLU A 745 15.83 28.39 -0.91
C GLU A 745 14.46 27.71 -0.65
N PRO A 746 13.41 28.00 -1.44
CA PRO A 746 12.09 27.38 -1.26
C PRO A 746 12.06 25.85 -1.42
N ARG A 747 13.13 25.25 -1.99
CA ARG A 747 13.34 23.80 -2.15
C ARG A 747 14.03 23.13 -0.95
N ASN A 748 14.32 23.88 0.12
CA ASN A 748 14.99 23.40 1.33
C ASN A 748 14.20 23.78 2.60
N ASN A 749 12.86 23.74 2.54
CA ASN A 749 12.01 24.24 3.61
C ASN A 749 12.04 23.39 4.89
N MET A 750 12.38 22.09 4.82
CA MET A 750 12.48 21.23 6.01
C MET A 750 13.51 21.75 7.03
N LEU A 751 14.64 22.28 6.55
CA LEU A 751 15.67 22.91 7.41
C LEU A 751 15.13 24.15 8.15
N ARG A 752 14.19 24.89 7.55
CA ARG A 752 13.55 26.04 8.19
C ARG A 752 12.57 25.59 9.28
N ILE A 753 11.70 24.62 8.96
CA ILE A 753 10.72 24.05 9.89
C ILE A 753 11.43 23.43 11.10
N PHE A 754 12.52 22.68 10.87
CA PHE A 754 13.42 22.17 11.91
C PHE A 754 13.89 23.29 12.85
N TRP A 755 14.41 24.39 12.30
CA TRP A 755 14.97 25.50 13.07
C TRP A 755 13.91 26.22 13.92
N GLU A 756 12.73 26.43 13.34
CA GLU A 756 11.55 27.04 14.01
C GLU A 756 11.08 26.16 15.19
N ASN A 757 11.08 24.83 15.04
CA ASN A 757 10.74 23.89 16.12
C ASN A 757 11.85 23.78 17.18
N MET A 758 13.11 23.66 16.77
CA MET A 758 14.27 23.50 17.65
C MET A 758 14.44 24.67 18.62
N PHE A 759 14.39 25.90 18.09
CA PHE A 759 14.63 27.12 18.87
C PHE A 759 13.34 27.86 19.27
N ARG A 760 12.17 27.28 19.01
CA ARG A 760 10.82 27.81 19.29
C ARG A 760 10.66 29.27 18.80
N CYS A 761 11.06 29.48 17.54
CA CYS A 761 11.11 30.79 16.90
C CYS A 761 10.32 30.80 15.57
N SER A 762 10.21 31.96 14.93
CA SER A 762 9.52 32.16 13.65
C SER A 762 10.40 32.97 12.68
N TYR A 763 10.44 32.59 11.40
CA TYR A 763 10.93 33.47 10.33
C TYR A 763 9.84 34.42 9.81
N GLU A 764 8.57 34.14 10.05
CA GLU A 764 7.47 35.01 9.63
C GLU A 764 7.30 36.20 10.58
N THR A 765 7.58 37.40 10.07
CA THR A 765 7.39 38.68 10.77
C THR A 765 6.07 39.34 10.34
N GLY A 766 5.05 39.38 11.21
CA GLY A 766 3.88 40.26 11.01
C GLY A 766 2.48 39.68 11.20
N GLY A 767 2.31 38.49 11.78
CA GLY A 767 0.98 38.00 12.17
C GLY A 767 0.37 38.87 13.29
N THR A 768 -0.78 39.50 13.02
CA THR A 768 -1.45 40.36 14.01
C THR A 768 -1.97 39.57 15.21
N VAL A 769 -1.67 40.06 16.41
CA VAL A 769 -2.09 39.46 17.69
C VAL A 769 -3.60 39.26 17.75
N LYS A 770 -4.02 38.06 18.14
CA LYS A 770 -5.31 37.79 18.78
C LYS A 770 -5.05 36.94 20.03
N ASP A 771 -5.55 37.44 21.16
CA ASP A 771 -5.75 36.80 22.45
C ASP A 771 -4.64 35.87 23.00
N GLY A 772 -3.74 36.49 23.78
CA GLY A 772 -3.21 35.87 25.02
C GLY A 772 -1.84 35.21 24.98
N GLU A 773 -1.39 34.65 23.86
CA GLU A 773 -0.13 33.90 23.82
C GLU A 773 1.13 34.74 23.54
N GLN A 774 2.28 34.16 23.85
CA GLN A 774 3.58 34.83 23.93
C GLN A 774 4.08 35.35 22.57
N VAL A 775 4.85 36.45 22.61
CA VAL A 775 5.56 36.98 21.43
C VAL A 775 6.53 35.91 20.91
N LYS A 776 6.22 35.30 19.76
CA LYS A 776 7.13 34.35 19.11
C LYS A 776 8.46 35.04 18.81
N LYS A 777 9.55 34.48 19.35
CA LYS A 777 10.92 34.93 19.08
C LYS A 777 11.19 34.88 17.57
N VAL A 778 11.82 35.90 17.01
CA VAL A 778 12.27 35.85 15.60
C VAL A 778 13.50 34.95 15.51
N CYS A 779 13.53 34.04 14.54
CA CYS A 779 14.71 33.22 14.27
C CYS A 779 15.82 34.06 13.62
N THR A 780 17.06 33.91 14.07
CA THR A 780 18.23 34.58 13.46
C THR A 780 18.94 33.72 12.42
N GLY A 781 18.75 32.40 12.46
CA GLY A 781 19.50 31.44 11.64
C GLY A 781 20.94 31.22 12.13
N GLN A 782 21.30 31.78 13.28
CA GLN A 782 22.62 31.72 13.91
C GLN A 782 22.56 31.23 15.36
N GLU A 783 21.41 30.68 15.77
CA GLU A 783 21.27 29.96 17.04
C GLU A 783 22.22 28.75 17.13
N ASP A 784 22.72 28.47 18.34
CA ASP A 784 23.75 27.46 18.57
C ASP A 784 23.15 26.07 18.92
N LEU A 785 23.20 25.15 17.94
CA LEU A 785 22.75 23.77 18.11
C LEU A 785 23.52 23.00 19.19
N SER A 786 24.77 23.36 19.50
CA SER A 786 25.56 22.65 20.53
C SER A 786 25.03 22.85 21.94
N THR A 787 24.19 23.87 22.14
CA THR A 787 23.47 24.09 23.41
C THR A 787 22.21 23.24 23.56
N THR A 788 21.86 22.43 22.55
CA THR A 788 20.61 21.65 22.52
C THR A 788 20.85 20.15 22.80
N ASN A 789 20.12 19.61 23.77
CA ASN A 789 20.08 18.19 24.09
C ASN A 789 18.74 17.62 23.63
N THR A 790 18.71 16.96 22.47
CA THR A 790 17.48 16.49 21.81
C THR A 790 17.74 15.18 21.04
N PRO A 791 16.69 14.43 20.65
CA PRO A 791 16.83 13.27 19.76
C PRO A 791 17.48 13.59 18.40
N TYR A 792 17.57 14.86 18.00
CA TYR A 792 18.30 15.26 16.80
C TYR A 792 19.82 15.26 17.01
N THR A 793 20.32 15.66 18.19
CA THR A 793 21.76 15.77 18.48
C THR A 793 22.37 14.49 19.07
N ASP A 794 21.56 13.60 19.62
CA ASP A 794 22.01 12.31 20.17
C ASP A 794 22.39 11.30 19.08
N VAL A 795 23.66 10.89 19.05
CA VAL A 795 24.21 9.85 18.17
C VAL A 795 24.65 8.60 18.94
N SER A 796 24.33 8.49 20.22
CA SER A 796 24.85 7.44 21.12
C SER A 796 24.21 6.05 20.92
N GLY A 797 23.17 5.95 20.09
CA GLY A 797 22.38 4.73 19.89
C GLY A 797 21.79 4.57 18.49
N LEU A 798 22.50 5.02 17.44
CA LEU A 798 21.98 5.03 16.06
C LEU A 798 21.51 3.65 15.58
N ARG A 799 20.22 3.57 15.21
CA ARG A 799 19.55 2.38 14.68
C ARG A 799 18.90 2.67 13.32
N ALA A 800 17.74 3.33 13.30
CA ALA A 800 17.10 3.75 12.04
C ALA A 800 18.01 4.64 11.15
N PRO A 801 18.76 5.64 11.67
CA PRO A 801 19.71 6.42 10.87
C PRO A 801 20.85 5.57 10.29
N TYR A 802 21.29 4.52 10.98
CA TYR A 802 22.31 3.62 10.48
C TYR A 802 21.78 2.71 9.35
N ASN A 803 20.49 2.38 9.35
CA ASN A 803 19.84 1.76 8.20
C ASN A 803 19.79 2.71 6.98
N VAL A 804 19.55 4.01 7.18
CA VAL A 804 19.62 5.03 6.11
C VAL A 804 21.03 5.10 5.54
N TYR A 805 22.05 5.20 6.39
CA TYR A 805 23.46 5.21 5.99
C TYR A 805 23.82 3.99 5.13
N LYS A 806 23.48 2.78 5.59
CA LYS A 806 23.67 1.53 4.81
C LYS A 806 22.94 1.57 3.46
N ALA A 807 21.75 2.18 3.39
CA ALA A 807 20.95 2.23 2.16
C ALA A 807 21.55 3.16 1.10
N VAL A 808 22.05 4.34 1.52
CA VAL A 808 22.80 5.26 0.65
C VAL A 808 24.08 4.60 0.15
N TYR A 809 24.86 3.99 1.04
CA TYR A 809 26.09 3.28 0.66
C TYR A 809 25.81 2.10 -0.29
N ALA A 810 24.73 1.35 -0.11
CA ALA A 810 24.36 0.26 -1.02
C ALA A 810 24.06 0.77 -2.44
N LEU A 811 23.33 1.89 -2.57
CA LEU A 811 23.10 2.53 -3.88
C LEU A 811 24.39 3.08 -4.49
N ALA A 812 25.28 3.66 -3.68
CA ALA A 812 26.56 4.20 -4.15
C ALA A 812 27.53 3.08 -4.60
N HIS A 813 27.61 1.96 -3.89
CA HIS A 813 28.37 0.79 -4.32
C HIS A 813 27.79 0.17 -5.60
N ALA A 814 26.46 -0.01 -5.69
CA ALA A 814 25.82 -0.51 -6.91
C ALA A 814 26.09 0.39 -8.13
N LEU A 815 26.13 1.71 -7.94
CA LEU A 815 26.47 2.68 -8.98
C LEU A 815 27.97 2.62 -9.33
N HIS A 816 28.85 2.44 -8.34
CA HIS A 816 30.29 2.35 -8.53
C HIS A 816 30.70 1.13 -9.36
N ASP A 817 30.14 -0.05 -9.04
CA ASP A 817 30.37 -1.29 -9.79
C ASP A 817 29.84 -1.17 -11.24
N LEU A 818 28.74 -0.44 -11.42
CA LEU A 818 28.18 -0.11 -12.74
C LEU A 818 29.12 0.78 -13.58
N ILE A 819 29.79 1.74 -12.94
CA ILE A 819 30.76 2.65 -13.59
C ILE A 819 32.09 1.93 -13.88
N GLN A 820 32.56 1.05 -12.99
CA GLN A 820 33.80 0.28 -13.19
C GLN A 820 33.67 -0.85 -14.23
N CYS A 821 32.48 -1.06 -14.80
CA CYS A 821 32.20 -2.11 -15.77
C CYS A 821 33.15 -2.06 -16.99
N GLU A 822 33.92 -3.13 -17.18
CA GLU A 822 34.81 -3.29 -18.33
C GLU A 822 34.04 -3.66 -19.61
N LYS A 823 34.21 -2.87 -20.68
CA LYS A 823 33.56 -3.11 -21.98
C LYS A 823 33.89 -4.50 -22.53
N GLY A 824 32.86 -5.30 -22.84
CA GLY A 824 33.00 -6.69 -23.30
C GLY A 824 33.05 -7.74 -22.18
N ARG A 825 32.96 -7.31 -20.91
CA ARG A 825 32.83 -8.15 -19.71
C ARG A 825 31.63 -7.76 -18.83
N GLY A 826 30.84 -6.78 -19.26
CA GLY A 826 29.68 -6.29 -18.52
C GLY A 826 28.54 -7.32 -18.45
N PRO A 827 27.59 -7.13 -17.51
CA PRO A 827 26.54 -8.12 -17.26
C PRO A 827 25.40 -8.09 -18.28
N PHE A 828 25.32 -7.06 -19.12
CA PHE A 828 24.19 -6.85 -20.02
C PHE A 828 24.40 -7.54 -21.38
N SER A 829 23.35 -7.60 -22.20
CA SER A 829 23.38 -8.21 -23.53
C SER A 829 24.62 -7.81 -24.36
N GLY A 830 25.26 -8.79 -25.02
CA GLY A 830 26.52 -8.60 -25.74
C GLY A 830 27.75 -8.35 -24.85
N ASN A 831 27.68 -8.71 -23.56
CA ASN A 831 28.62 -8.34 -22.50
C ASN A 831 28.79 -6.80 -22.36
N GLY A 832 27.69 -6.08 -22.57
CA GLY A 832 27.63 -4.62 -22.52
C GLY A 832 27.68 -4.06 -21.10
N CYS A 833 28.11 -2.82 -21.00
CA CYS A 833 28.05 -1.99 -19.80
C CYS A 833 26.96 -0.92 -19.95
N ALA A 834 26.46 -0.39 -18.84
CA ALA A 834 25.54 0.73 -18.85
C ALA A 834 26.27 2.04 -19.18
N ASP A 835 25.53 3.01 -19.72
CA ASP A 835 25.99 4.39 -19.91
C ASP A 835 25.37 5.25 -18.82
N ILE A 836 26.20 5.86 -17.96
CA ILE A 836 25.71 6.70 -16.85
C ILE A 836 24.92 7.92 -17.35
N THR A 837 25.24 8.45 -18.54
CA THR A 837 24.55 9.62 -19.12
C THR A 837 23.14 9.30 -19.62
N ASN A 838 22.79 8.01 -19.70
CA ASN A 838 21.49 7.52 -20.17
C ASN A 838 21.01 6.33 -19.30
N LEU A 839 21.39 6.31 -18.03
CA LEU A 839 21.18 5.20 -17.10
C LEU A 839 19.69 4.83 -17.01
N LYS A 840 19.37 3.54 -17.16
CA LYS A 840 18.03 3.01 -16.92
C LYS A 840 17.96 2.43 -15.51
N PRO A 841 16.92 2.72 -14.70
CA PRO A 841 16.87 2.27 -13.30
C PRO A 841 17.02 0.75 -13.12
N TRP A 842 16.52 -0.05 -14.08
CA TRP A 842 16.68 -1.51 -14.08
C TRP A 842 18.15 -1.97 -14.12
N GLN A 843 19.06 -1.18 -14.67
CA GLN A 843 20.49 -1.51 -14.74
C GLN A 843 21.14 -1.41 -13.35
N LEU A 844 20.70 -0.46 -12.52
CA LEU A 844 21.18 -0.32 -11.14
C LEU A 844 20.68 -1.46 -10.25
N VAL A 845 19.45 -1.96 -10.47
CA VAL A 845 18.91 -3.14 -9.77
C VAL A 845 19.82 -4.36 -9.89
N HIS A 846 20.41 -4.61 -11.06
CA HIS A 846 21.32 -5.75 -11.29
C HIS A 846 22.58 -5.72 -10.40
N TYR A 847 23.16 -4.52 -10.19
CA TYR A 847 24.30 -4.38 -9.30
C TYR A 847 23.88 -4.36 -7.84
N LEU A 848 22.72 -3.77 -7.52
CA LEU A 848 22.16 -3.75 -6.17
C LEU A 848 21.90 -5.18 -5.63
N GLN A 849 21.49 -6.12 -6.48
CA GLN A 849 21.39 -7.57 -6.16
C GLN A 849 22.73 -8.24 -5.78
N LYS A 850 23.87 -7.58 -6.00
CA LYS A 850 25.22 -8.12 -5.80
C LYS A 850 26.06 -7.31 -4.81
N VAL A 851 25.54 -6.20 -4.30
CA VAL A 851 26.24 -5.31 -3.36
C VAL A 851 26.74 -6.14 -2.18
N ASN A 852 28.05 -6.06 -1.97
CA ASN A 852 28.75 -6.69 -0.87
C ASN A 852 29.86 -5.74 -0.40
N PHE A 853 29.69 -5.14 0.76
CA PHE A 853 30.68 -4.25 1.36
C PHE A 853 30.66 -4.35 2.88
N THR A 854 31.61 -3.67 3.53
CA THR A 854 31.69 -3.56 4.99
C THR A 854 31.68 -2.07 5.36
N THR A 855 30.88 -1.67 6.35
CA THR A 855 30.82 -0.27 6.81
C THR A 855 32.10 0.13 7.54
N GLY A 856 32.32 1.43 7.75
CA GLY A 856 33.41 1.93 8.60
C GLY A 856 33.34 1.47 10.07
N PHE A 857 32.18 0.97 10.51
CA PHE A 857 31.97 0.36 11.83
C PHE A 857 32.25 -1.17 11.84
N GLY A 858 32.45 -1.79 10.67
CA GLY A 858 32.77 -3.22 10.55
C GLY A 858 31.58 -4.15 10.28
N ASP A 859 30.36 -3.62 10.08
CA ASP A 859 29.22 -4.46 9.71
C ASP A 859 29.25 -4.83 8.23
N HIS A 860 28.95 -6.10 7.93
CA HIS A 860 28.79 -6.59 6.56
C HIS A 860 27.42 -6.20 5.99
N VAL A 861 27.38 -5.70 4.76
CA VAL A 861 26.16 -5.26 4.08
C VAL A 861 26.04 -5.97 2.74
N SER A 862 25.00 -6.79 2.65
CA SER A 862 24.56 -7.51 1.45
C SER A 862 23.07 -7.80 1.56
N PHE A 863 22.39 -7.96 0.43
CA PHE A 863 20.99 -8.41 0.39
C PHE A 863 20.91 -9.91 0.09
N ASP A 864 19.89 -10.58 0.62
CA ASP A 864 19.59 -11.97 0.29
C ASP A 864 18.83 -12.09 -1.06
N LYS A 865 18.41 -13.31 -1.42
CA LYS A 865 17.59 -13.59 -2.62
C LYS A 865 16.23 -12.87 -2.64
N ASN A 866 15.69 -12.47 -1.50
CA ASN A 866 14.43 -11.71 -1.36
C ASN A 866 14.68 -10.19 -1.42
N GLY A 867 15.93 -9.73 -1.25
CA GLY A 867 16.27 -8.32 -1.08
C GLY A 867 16.34 -7.87 0.38
N ASP A 868 16.30 -8.80 1.32
CA ASP A 868 16.29 -8.56 2.76
C ASP A 868 17.72 -8.45 3.31
N ALA A 869 17.90 -7.68 4.39
CA ALA A 869 19.16 -7.61 5.13
C ALA A 869 19.34 -8.79 6.11
N LEU A 870 20.59 -9.02 6.52
CA LEU A 870 20.97 -10.04 7.51
C LEU A 870 20.17 -9.90 8.81
N ALA A 871 19.57 -11.01 9.25
CA ALA A 871 18.62 -11.07 10.36
C ALA A 871 19.32 -11.14 11.73
N ILE A 872 19.52 -9.97 12.36
CA ILE A 872 20.06 -9.83 13.72
C ILE A 872 19.28 -8.73 14.46
N TYR A 873 18.77 -9.06 15.65
CA TYR A 873 18.11 -8.13 16.57
C TYR A 873 18.78 -8.13 17.95
N ASP A 874 18.87 -6.96 18.56
CA ASP A 874 19.12 -6.81 20.00
C ASP A 874 17.80 -7.07 20.75
N VAL A 875 17.88 -7.70 21.93
CA VAL A 875 16.80 -7.70 22.92
C VAL A 875 17.09 -6.62 23.96
N LEU A 876 16.14 -5.71 24.13
CA LEU A 876 16.23 -4.54 24.99
C LEU A 876 15.36 -4.69 26.23
N ASN A 877 15.74 -4.00 27.31
CA ASN A 877 14.91 -3.83 28.50
C ASN A 877 14.88 -2.36 28.95
N TRP A 878 13.69 -1.91 29.36
CA TRP A 878 13.41 -0.52 29.75
C TRP A 878 13.57 -0.34 31.27
N GLN A 879 14.62 0.34 31.70
CA GLN A 879 15.03 0.43 33.10
C GLN A 879 14.89 1.85 33.69
N PRO A 880 14.65 2.01 35.00
CA PRO A 880 14.60 3.32 35.65
C PRO A 880 15.98 4.00 35.64
N SER A 881 16.01 5.26 35.22
CA SER A 881 17.17 6.15 35.27
C SER A 881 17.18 7.00 36.56
N SER A 882 18.33 7.58 36.92
CA SER A 882 18.52 8.40 38.13
C SER A 882 17.76 9.73 38.13
N ASP A 883 17.36 10.21 36.96
CA ASP A 883 16.47 11.37 36.75
C ASP A 883 14.98 10.98 36.69
N GLY A 884 14.66 9.70 36.93
CA GLY A 884 13.30 9.16 36.83
C GLY A 884 12.82 8.90 35.40
N SER A 885 13.65 9.10 34.38
CA SER A 885 13.33 8.72 32.99
C SER A 885 13.45 7.20 32.79
N ILE A 886 13.10 6.73 31.59
CA ILE A 886 13.39 5.34 31.17
C ILE A 886 14.70 5.34 30.38
N ARG A 887 15.60 4.41 30.69
CA ARG A 887 16.82 4.17 29.92
C ARG A 887 16.84 2.74 29.39
N ILE A 888 17.21 2.62 28.12
CA ILE A 888 17.32 1.34 27.42
C ILE A 888 18.68 0.70 27.70
N TYR A 889 18.66 -0.60 27.97
CA TYR A 889 19.84 -1.47 28.00
C TYR A 889 19.60 -2.71 27.13
N THR A 890 20.63 -3.17 26.42
CA THR A 890 20.61 -4.46 25.73
C THR A 890 20.81 -5.57 26.76
N VAL A 891 19.88 -6.51 26.82
CA VAL A 891 19.86 -7.68 27.73
C VAL A 891 19.94 -9.01 26.97
N GLY A 892 20.10 -8.98 25.64
CA GLY A 892 20.19 -10.17 24.83
C GLY A 892 20.30 -9.89 23.33
N VAL A 893 20.36 -10.96 22.54
CA VAL A 893 20.47 -10.93 21.07
C VAL A 893 19.66 -12.10 20.49
N VAL A 894 19.08 -11.88 19.31
CA VAL A 894 18.52 -12.93 18.45
C VAL A 894 19.18 -12.88 17.07
N ASN A 895 19.78 -13.98 16.64
CA ASN A 895 20.47 -14.13 15.35
C ASN A 895 19.99 -15.38 14.59
N GLU A 896 20.00 -15.33 13.26
CA GLU A 896 19.77 -16.51 12.41
C GLU A 896 21.12 -17.14 12.00
N GLU A 897 21.40 -18.33 12.52
CA GLU A 897 22.62 -19.10 12.27
C GLU A 897 22.39 -20.21 11.23
N ALA A 898 23.25 -20.28 10.22
CA ALA A 898 23.10 -21.20 9.09
C ALA A 898 23.12 -22.70 9.45
N THR A 899 23.64 -23.06 10.63
CA THR A 899 23.74 -24.44 11.15
C THR A 899 22.67 -24.80 12.19
N THR A 900 22.08 -23.79 12.82
CA THR A 900 21.44 -23.90 14.14
C THR A 900 20.04 -23.26 14.15
N GLY A 901 19.70 -22.48 13.12
CA GLY A 901 18.44 -21.75 13.02
C GLY A 901 18.48 -20.45 13.82
N MET A 902 17.32 -20.01 14.29
CA MET A 902 17.23 -18.84 15.16
C MET A 902 17.71 -19.19 16.58
N VAL A 903 18.73 -18.48 17.06
CA VAL A 903 19.25 -18.58 18.42
C VAL A 903 18.85 -17.33 19.22
N LEU A 904 18.33 -17.53 20.43
CA LEU A 904 18.03 -16.48 21.41
C LEU A 904 19.04 -16.59 22.55
N THR A 905 19.70 -15.48 22.88
CA THR A 905 20.56 -15.36 24.08
C THR A 905 20.03 -14.24 24.95
N LEU A 906 19.82 -14.50 26.24
CA LEU A 906 19.37 -13.53 27.25
C LEU A 906 20.28 -13.57 28.49
N ASP A 907 20.56 -12.40 29.05
CA ASP A 907 21.08 -12.21 30.40
C ASP A 907 19.89 -11.87 31.31
N GLU A 908 19.33 -12.89 31.98
CA GLU A 908 18.14 -12.73 32.83
C GLU A 908 18.40 -11.89 34.09
N ASP A 909 19.63 -11.92 34.63
CA ASP A 909 20.00 -11.14 35.83
C ASP A 909 20.12 -9.65 35.49
N ALA A 910 20.35 -9.29 34.23
CA ALA A 910 20.33 -7.90 33.75
C ALA A 910 18.92 -7.33 33.51
N ILE A 911 17.84 -8.14 33.58
CA ILE A 911 16.47 -7.68 33.26
C ILE A 911 15.79 -7.04 34.48
N TYR A 912 15.41 -5.76 34.34
CA TYR A 912 14.51 -5.09 35.26
C TYR A 912 13.05 -5.52 35.01
N TRP A 913 12.38 -5.97 36.08
CA TRP A 913 10.98 -6.38 36.06
C TRP A 913 10.12 -5.43 36.91
N ASN A 914 9.07 -4.86 36.32
CA ASN A 914 8.16 -3.90 36.97
C ASN A 914 6.97 -4.58 37.69
N PHE A 915 7.22 -5.75 38.28
CA PHE A 915 6.27 -6.45 39.15
C PHE A 915 6.61 -6.21 40.63
N GLU A 916 5.62 -6.34 41.52
CA GLU A 916 5.82 -6.23 42.98
C GLU A 916 6.91 -7.18 43.51
N THR A 917 7.01 -8.38 42.92
CA THR A 917 8.00 -9.42 43.24
C THR A 917 9.40 -9.14 42.70
N LYS A 918 9.54 -8.21 41.74
CA LYS A 918 10.75 -7.94 40.95
C LYS A 918 11.41 -9.18 40.31
N LYS A 919 10.63 -10.25 40.09
CA LYS A 919 11.08 -11.52 39.48
C LYS A 919 9.96 -12.16 38.67
N VAL A 920 10.32 -12.90 37.62
CA VAL A 920 9.38 -13.74 36.86
C VAL A 920 9.02 -14.99 37.68
N THR A 921 7.95 -14.89 38.45
CA THR A 921 7.26 -16.06 39.03
C THR A 921 6.05 -16.37 38.17
N ASN A 922 6.09 -17.46 37.39
CA ASN A 922 5.01 -18.03 36.55
C ASN A 922 3.75 -17.16 36.47
N ILE A 923 3.73 -16.24 35.51
CA ILE A 923 2.74 -15.16 35.41
C ILE A 923 1.34 -15.69 35.06
N ASP A 924 1.29 -16.86 34.41
CA ASP A 924 0.11 -17.58 33.93
C ASP A 924 -0.47 -18.57 34.98
N LYS A 925 -0.23 -18.36 36.28
CA LYS A 925 -0.75 -19.18 37.39
C LYS A 925 -1.44 -18.38 38.50
#